data_AF-A0A534B517-F1
#
_entry.id   AF-A0A534B517-F1
#
_cell.length_a   1.000
_cell.length_b   1.000
_cell.length_c   1.000
_cell.angle_alpha   90.00
_cell.angle_beta   90.00
_cell.angle_gamma   90.00
#
_symmetry.space_group_name_H-M   'P 1'
#
loop_
_entity.id
_entity.type
_entity.pdbx_description
1 polymer ?
#
loop_
_entity_poly.entity_id
_entity_poly.type
_entity_poly.pdbx_seq_one_letter_code
_entity_poly.pdbx_strand_id
1 'polypeptide(L)'
;MTKLILVAPLQGWSTPLDEAPDEVFAGRLLGDGLAIDPTAGTLHAPCDGQLIAVPASKHAVTLRASNCAEILLHVGIDTVGLAGEGFGLHVQEGGHVRAGEPLLSFDLDLLAQRATSLLTPVIVLEGSGFAVVGRNQNREVNVGDFLMELAPAARAIEAGAADGPVAALAPSAGGIPGPAAHPQHSVRRRVPVPFEHGIHARPAALLVASIKRFAAEVTVVGRGREVNGRSTVALMALGIRKGDEIEIRAAGADAAQAVGAFEAALVDGAGEARVRPARREVAAESHSAPLPADGTTLRGVIASRGLAVGYALQLSRPELSVTEAGAGVAHENIELDRARAAVKARLGQAAESGHGAAREIVAAHLELLDDPELVVHARAWIVKGKSAGHAWRQVIRGNVEALGALRDPRMAERVDDLLDLESQVLLALRGEAPALAPELPERAILIAKELLPSQLVALDAARIAGICTAAGGATSHVSILASAMEIPALVAMGPAVLAVANAAPLVLDADRGALEVDPGQARFQAAESQLATRLERRAAQQAAAQRECRTADGTRIEVFANLGSLAEAQSAVRNGAEGCGLLRTEFLFLDRQSPPDEAEQARQYQQIADALAGRPLTIRTLDIGAAAAAGRQPGARTARRAHQPVESAAAAGPAARRAGGSPAGAVSDSAADDHGRGRDTCGACHVG
;
A
#
# COMPACT_ATOMS: atom_id res chain seq x y z
N MET A 1 -18.18 15.64 46.46
CA MET A 1 -17.75 16.34 45.23
C MET A 1 -18.99 16.95 44.60
N THR A 2 -19.02 18.27 44.48
CA THR A 2 -20.18 19.04 44.02
C THR A 2 -20.15 19.19 42.50
N LYS A 3 -21.33 19.33 41.88
CA LYS A 3 -21.46 19.64 40.44
C LYS A 3 -20.72 20.94 40.10
N LEU A 4 -20.08 21.00 38.93
CA LEU A 4 -19.39 22.19 38.43
C LEU A 4 -19.98 22.59 37.08
N ILE A 5 -20.23 23.88 36.90
CA ILE A 5 -20.69 24.46 35.64
C ILE A 5 -19.49 25.15 35.00
N LEU A 6 -19.20 24.80 33.76
CA LEU A 6 -18.26 25.52 32.91
C LEU A 6 -19.02 26.47 32.01
N VAL A 7 -18.61 27.73 32.01
CA VAL A 7 -19.11 28.75 31.08
C VAL A 7 -18.22 28.82 29.84
N ALA A 8 -18.77 29.32 28.73
CA ALA A 8 -18.06 29.45 27.47
C ALA A 8 -16.86 30.41 27.64
N PRO A 9 -15.63 29.96 27.38
CA PRO A 9 -14.43 30.77 27.54
C PRO A 9 -14.17 31.69 26.34
N LEU A 10 -14.91 31.51 25.24
CA LEU A 10 -14.79 32.24 23.99
C LEU A 10 -16.17 32.55 23.42
N GLN A 11 -16.27 33.65 22.67
CA GLN A 11 -17.38 33.89 21.78
C GLN A 11 -17.15 33.11 20.47
N GLY A 12 -18.16 32.39 19.99
CA GLY A 12 -18.02 31.59 18.77
C GLY A 12 -19.09 30.52 18.60
N TRP A 13 -18.89 29.64 17.62
CA TRP A 13 -19.77 28.49 17.38
C TRP A 13 -19.31 27.30 18.21
N SER A 14 -20.12 26.86 19.17
CA SER A 14 -19.87 25.65 19.96
C SER A 14 -20.23 24.41 19.14
N THR A 15 -19.28 23.51 18.95
CA THR A 15 -19.42 22.28 18.17
C THR A 15 -19.01 21.04 18.99
N PRO A 16 -19.56 19.84 18.69
CA PRO A 16 -19.06 18.59 19.24
C PRO A 16 -17.55 18.41 19.04
N LEU A 17 -16.90 17.81 20.04
CA LEU A 17 -15.44 17.66 20.02
C LEU A 17 -14.94 16.74 18.87
N ASP A 18 -15.78 15.82 18.38
CA ASP A 18 -15.54 14.94 17.22
C ASP A 18 -15.45 15.66 15.87
N GLU A 19 -15.87 16.93 15.81
CA GLU A 19 -15.67 17.79 14.63
C GLU A 19 -14.29 18.47 14.61
N ALA A 20 -13.49 18.34 15.67
CA ALA A 20 -12.13 18.87 15.69
C ALA A 20 -11.27 18.14 14.63
N PRO A 21 -10.54 18.85 13.76
CA PRO A 21 -9.72 18.26 12.70
C PRO A 21 -8.37 17.72 13.23
N ASP A 22 -8.41 17.03 14.36
CA ASP A 22 -7.30 16.37 15.04
C ASP A 22 -7.82 15.17 15.83
N GLU A 23 -7.21 13.99 15.63
CA GLU A 23 -7.69 12.72 16.21
C GLU A 23 -7.54 12.65 17.74
N VAL A 24 -6.64 13.45 18.34
CA VAL A 24 -6.46 13.49 19.81
C VAL A 24 -7.68 14.13 20.46
N PHE A 25 -8.17 15.22 19.88
CA PHE A 25 -9.37 15.90 20.35
C PHE A 25 -10.64 15.17 19.91
N ALA A 26 -10.79 14.84 18.62
CA ALA A 26 -11.98 14.19 18.10
C ALA A 26 -12.23 12.79 18.69
N GLY A 27 -11.15 12.06 18.97
CA GLY A 27 -11.19 10.76 19.64
C GLY A 27 -11.38 10.84 21.15
N ARG A 28 -11.46 12.04 21.74
CA ARG A 28 -11.60 12.29 23.19
C ARG A 28 -10.48 11.66 24.03
N LEU A 29 -9.28 11.51 23.46
CA LEU A 29 -8.16 10.78 24.08
C LEU A 29 -7.59 11.50 25.31
N LEU A 30 -7.73 12.83 25.38
CA LEU A 30 -7.32 13.63 26.54
C LEU A 30 -8.43 13.75 27.60
N GLY A 31 -9.66 13.39 27.24
CA GLY A 31 -10.85 13.61 28.05
C GLY A 31 -12.04 14.12 27.24
N ASP A 32 -13.16 14.33 27.91
CA ASP A 32 -14.43 14.69 27.30
C ASP A 32 -14.67 16.21 27.34
N GLY A 33 -15.40 16.76 26.36
CA GLY A 33 -15.51 18.21 26.23
C GLY A 33 -16.28 18.68 25.00
N LEU A 34 -16.05 19.94 24.62
CA LEU A 34 -16.58 20.60 23.42
C LEU A 34 -15.47 21.41 22.75
N ALA A 35 -15.65 21.80 21.49
CA ALA A 35 -14.79 22.76 20.82
C ALA A 35 -15.58 24.02 20.47
N ILE A 36 -14.92 25.18 20.46
CA ILE A 36 -15.51 26.45 20.04
C ILE A 36 -14.73 26.97 18.84
N ASP A 37 -15.41 27.30 17.75
CA ASP A 37 -14.85 28.04 16.62
C ASP A 37 -14.93 29.55 16.92
N PRO A 38 -13.81 30.21 17.28
CA PRO A 38 -13.85 31.53 17.89
C PRO A 38 -14.11 32.64 16.88
N THR A 39 -14.97 33.59 17.25
CA THR A 39 -15.16 34.87 16.54
C THR A 39 -14.44 36.03 17.21
N ALA A 40 -13.83 35.79 18.38
CA ALA A 40 -13.06 36.78 19.14
C ALA A 40 -11.71 36.20 19.63
N GLY A 41 -10.67 37.02 19.63
CA GLY A 41 -9.28 36.62 19.93
C GLY A 41 -8.90 36.68 21.41
N THR A 42 -9.82 36.42 22.35
CA THR A 42 -9.51 36.45 23.80
C THR A 42 -10.19 35.31 24.53
N LEU A 43 -9.38 34.40 25.05
CA LEU A 43 -9.78 33.26 25.88
C LEU A 43 -9.94 33.69 27.34
N HIS A 44 -11.08 33.38 27.94
CA HIS A 44 -11.43 33.68 29.32
C HIS A 44 -11.51 32.40 30.17
N ALA A 45 -11.48 32.54 31.49
CA ALA A 45 -11.60 31.41 32.40
C ALA A 45 -13.04 30.83 32.39
N PRO A 46 -13.23 29.52 32.12
CA PRO A 46 -14.55 28.88 32.10
C PRO A 46 -15.11 28.62 33.51
N CYS A 47 -14.30 28.75 34.56
CA CYS A 47 -14.69 28.58 35.96
C CYS A 47 -13.65 29.20 36.90
N ASP A 48 -14.00 29.31 38.19
CA ASP A 48 -13.04 29.69 39.23
C ASP A 48 -12.00 28.58 39.44
N GLY A 49 -10.72 28.92 39.38
CA GLY A 49 -9.65 27.92 39.45
C GLY A 49 -8.26 28.49 39.56
N GLN A 50 -7.27 27.60 39.52
CA GLN A 50 -5.85 27.94 39.49
C GLN A 50 -5.25 27.50 38.16
N LEU A 51 -4.42 28.34 37.53
CA LEU A 51 -3.64 27.93 36.35
C LEU A 51 -2.52 26.99 36.80
N ILE A 52 -2.58 25.73 36.36
CA ILE A 52 -1.63 24.69 36.78
C ILE A 52 -0.60 24.33 35.71
N ALA A 53 -0.86 24.65 34.45
CA ALA A 53 0.10 24.46 33.37
C ALA A 53 -0.13 25.46 32.23
N VAL A 54 0.95 26.07 31.75
CA VAL A 54 0.98 26.84 30.49
C VAL A 54 2.21 26.41 29.68
N PRO A 55 2.06 25.70 28.55
CA PRO A 55 3.18 25.33 27.69
C PRO A 55 3.95 26.56 27.20
N ALA A 56 5.24 26.40 26.90
CA ALA A 56 6.11 27.50 26.48
C ALA A 56 5.60 28.24 25.22
N SER A 57 4.90 27.53 24.33
CA SER A 57 4.27 28.08 23.12
C SER A 57 2.94 28.80 23.38
N LYS A 58 2.46 28.85 24.63
CA LYS A 58 1.28 29.62 25.10
C LYS A 58 -0.04 29.35 24.36
N HIS A 59 -0.10 28.30 23.56
CA HIS A 59 -1.26 27.92 22.77
C HIS A 59 -2.35 27.21 23.60
N ALA A 60 -2.05 26.80 24.83
CA ALA A 60 -2.98 26.11 25.70
C ALA A 60 -2.80 26.53 27.16
N VAL A 61 -3.86 26.36 27.95
CA VAL A 61 -3.86 26.60 29.40
C VAL A 61 -4.62 25.49 30.09
N THR A 62 -4.04 24.91 31.14
CA THR A 62 -4.73 23.96 32.02
C THR A 62 -5.10 24.62 33.34
N LEU A 63 -6.39 24.57 33.68
CA LEU A 63 -6.97 25.08 34.92
C LEU A 63 -7.36 23.94 35.84
N ARG A 64 -7.05 24.06 37.12
CA ARG A 64 -7.62 23.22 38.17
C ARG A 64 -8.72 23.98 38.90
N ALA A 65 -9.95 23.49 38.79
CA ALA A 65 -11.10 24.05 39.47
C ALA A 65 -11.07 23.73 40.98
N SER A 66 -11.88 24.45 41.76
CA SER A 66 -12.01 24.27 43.21
C SER A 66 -12.45 22.86 43.63
N ASN A 67 -13.15 22.12 42.77
CA ASN A 67 -13.55 20.73 42.98
C ASN A 67 -12.49 19.70 42.52
N CYS A 68 -11.28 20.16 42.16
CA CYS A 68 -10.17 19.38 41.61
C CYS A 68 -10.35 18.87 40.17
N ALA A 69 -11.40 19.28 39.44
CA ALA A 69 -11.48 19.01 38.00
C ALA A 69 -10.35 19.77 37.26
N GLU A 70 -9.71 19.11 36.31
CA GLU A 70 -8.68 19.73 35.47
C GLU A 70 -9.25 19.95 34.06
N ILE A 71 -9.20 21.21 33.62
CA ILE A 71 -9.78 21.68 32.36
C ILE A 71 -8.64 22.17 31.46
N LEU A 72 -8.48 21.55 30.31
CA LEU A 72 -7.58 21.99 29.25
C LEU A 72 -8.32 22.88 28.26
N LEU A 73 -7.80 24.09 28.05
CA LEU A 73 -8.22 25.03 27.03
C LEU A 73 -7.13 25.10 25.97
N HIS A 74 -7.38 24.63 24.76
CA HIS A 74 -6.37 24.56 23.70
C HIS A 74 -6.78 25.45 22.53
N VAL A 75 -6.07 26.54 22.27
CA VAL A 75 -6.43 27.52 21.23
C VAL A 75 -5.89 27.08 19.87
N GLY A 76 -6.80 26.78 18.95
CA GLY A 76 -6.50 26.29 17.60
C GLY A 76 -5.89 24.88 17.58
N ILE A 77 -5.83 24.26 16.40
CA ILE A 77 -5.25 22.93 16.17
C ILE A 77 -3.90 23.07 15.45
N ASP A 78 -2.88 22.32 15.88
CA ASP A 78 -1.47 22.42 15.45
C ASP A 78 -0.76 23.76 15.75
N THR A 79 -1.26 24.54 16.71
CA THR A 79 -0.70 25.85 17.09
C THR A 79 0.62 25.78 17.87
N VAL A 80 1.06 24.58 18.26
CA VAL A 80 2.36 24.34 18.94
C VAL A 80 3.53 24.84 18.09
N GLY A 81 3.43 24.70 16.76
CA GLY A 81 4.47 25.08 15.79
C GLY A 81 4.69 26.60 15.69
N LEU A 82 3.78 27.41 16.23
CA LEU A 82 3.89 28.88 16.24
C LEU A 82 4.88 29.40 17.30
N ALA A 83 5.39 28.54 18.19
CA ALA A 83 6.39 28.88 19.19
C ALA A 83 6.05 30.13 20.04
N GLY A 84 4.76 30.42 20.25
CA GLY A 84 4.28 31.58 21.01
C GLY A 84 4.04 32.86 20.19
N GLU A 85 4.29 32.84 18.87
CA GLU A 85 3.93 33.95 17.97
C GLU A 85 2.39 34.06 17.87
N GLY A 86 1.87 35.26 18.07
CA GLY A 86 0.42 35.52 18.06
C GLY A 86 -0.30 35.23 19.38
N PHE A 87 0.40 34.93 20.48
CA PHE A 87 -0.19 34.62 21.79
C PHE A 87 0.30 35.57 22.91
N GLY A 88 -0.62 36.14 23.67
CA GLY A 88 -0.36 37.04 24.80
C GLY A 88 -1.03 36.56 26.08
N LEU A 89 -0.25 36.12 27.07
CA LEU A 89 -0.75 35.61 28.34
C LEU A 89 -1.04 36.76 29.32
N HIS A 90 -2.23 36.77 29.93
CA HIS A 90 -2.67 37.82 30.87
C HIS A 90 -2.53 37.42 32.35
N VAL A 91 -2.37 36.12 32.64
CA VAL A 91 -2.30 35.59 34.00
C VAL A 91 -1.03 34.77 34.18
N GLN A 92 -0.35 34.91 35.32
CA GLN A 92 0.85 34.13 35.64
C GLN A 92 0.49 32.68 36.01
N GLU A 93 1.33 31.72 35.62
CA GLU A 93 1.22 30.32 36.04
C GLU A 93 1.22 30.21 37.57
N GLY A 94 0.32 29.40 38.12
CA GLY A 94 0.06 29.32 39.57
C GLY A 94 -0.92 30.38 40.10
N GLY A 95 -1.33 31.36 39.29
CA GLY A 95 -2.33 32.38 39.65
C GLY A 95 -3.76 31.83 39.78
N HIS A 96 -4.55 32.45 40.66
CA HIS A 96 -5.98 32.18 40.80
C HIS A 96 -6.80 33.11 39.91
N VAL A 97 -7.79 32.56 39.22
CA VAL A 97 -8.68 33.27 38.30
C VAL A 97 -10.14 33.05 38.65
N ARG A 98 -10.97 34.03 38.30
CA ARG A 98 -12.44 33.91 38.40
C ARG A 98 -13.05 33.61 37.04
N ALA A 99 -14.20 32.94 37.03
CA ALA A 99 -14.96 32.68 35.81
C ALA A 99 -15.22 33.99 35.04
N GLY A 100 -14.90 33.99 33.75
CA GLY A 100 -15.00 35.17 32.86
C GLY A 100 -13.77 36.09 32.88
N GLU A 101 -12.72 35.81 33.64
CA GLU A 101 -11.48 36.60 33.64
C GLU A 101 -10.62 36.29 32.39
N PRO A 102 -10.02 37.28 31.71
CA PRO A 102 -9.16 37.06 30.54
C PRO A 102 -7.89 36.26 30.90
N LEU A 103 -7.62 35.19 30.15
CA LEU A 103 -6.45 34.32 30.34
C LEU A 103 -5.38 34.55 29.29
N LEU A 104 -5.79 34.58 28.03
CA LEU A 104 -4.90 34.57 26.87
C LEU A 104 -5.54 35.33 25.71
N SER A 105 -4.85 36.33 25.16
CA SER A 105 -5.18 36.93 23.86
C SER A 105 -4.46 36.20 22.74
N PHE A 106 -5.10 36.07 21.58
CA PHE A 106 -4.48 35.50 20.38
C PHE A 106 -4.94 36.21 19.10
N ASP A 107 -4.04 36.23 18.11
CA ASP A 107 -4.29 36.84 16.80
C ASP A 107 -5.00 35.84 15.86
N LEU A 108 -6.30 36.06 15.66
CA LEU A 108 -7.13 35.20 14.80
C LEU A 108 -6.64 35.15 13.36
N ASP A 109 -6.17 36.27 12.80
CA ASP A 109 -5.75 36.34 11.40
C ASP A 109 -4.43 35.57 11.20
N LEU A 110 -3.53 35.66 12.17
CA LEU A 110 -2.27 34.92 12.15
C LEU A 110 -2.49 33.41 12.33
N LEU A 111 -3.37 33.02 13.25
CA LEU A 111 -3.71 31.62 13.46
C LEU A 111 -4.46 31.05 12.25
N ALA A 112 -5.39 31.78 11.63
CA ALA A 112 -6.12 31.32 10.44
C ALA A 112 -5.19 31.03 9.25
N GLN A 113 -4.06 31.73 9.16
CA GLN A 113 -3.09 31.56 8.08
C GLN A 113 -2.10 30.41 8.32
N ARG A 114 -1.88 30.02 9.57
CA ARG A 114 -0.74 29.16 9.96
C ARG A 114 -1.12 27.93 10.79
N ALA A 115 -2.31 27.88 11.36
CA ALA A 115 -2.84 26.74 12.09
C ALA A 115 -3.76 25.91 11.18
N THR A 116 -3.86 24.61 11.46
CA THR A 116 -4.75 23.69 10.72
C THR A 116 -6.23 24.04 10.95
N SER A 117 -6.57 24.58 12.12
CA SER A 117 -7.90 25.08 12.46
C SER A 117 -7.86 26.08 13.62
N LEU A 118 -8.84 26.97 13.69
CA LEU A 118 -9.07 27.88 14.82
C LEU A 118 -9.88 27.25 15.96
N LEU A 119 -10.48 26.07 15.72
CA LEU A 119 -11.27 25.36 16.72
C LEU A 119 -10.48 25.23 18.02
N THR A 120 -11.11 25.67 19.10
CA THR A 120 -10.53 25.72 20.44
C THR A 120 -11.19 24.68 21.34
N PRO A 121 -10.57 23.50 21.52
CA PRO A 121 -11.04 22.50 22.48
C PRO A 121 -11.07 23.00 23.92
N VAL A 122 -12.18 22.70 24.60
CA VAL A 122 -12.41 22.86 26.05
C VAL A 122 -12.69 21.48 26.62
N ILE A 123 -11.71 20.90 27.31
CA ILE A 123 -11.66 19.47 27.64
C ILE A 123 -11.53 19.29 29.14
N VAL A 124 -12.30 18.36 29.70
CA VAL A 124 -12.13 17.87 31.06
C VAL A 124 -11.20 16.67 31.03
N LEU A 125 -10.01 16.80 31.61
CA LEU A 125 -8.96 15.80 31.51
C LEU A 125 -9.36 14.46 32.16
N GLU A 126 -9.02 13.36 31.50
CA GLU A 126 -9.27 12.01 31.99
C GLU A 126 -8.49 11.76 33.31
N GLY A 127 -9.12 11.05 34.26
CA GLY A 127 -8.56 10.83 35.59
C GLY A 127 -8.89 11.92 36.62
N SER A 128 -9.52 13.03 36.22
CA SER A 128 -10.02 14.08 37.13
C SER A 128 -11.17 13.63 38.04
N GLY A 129 -11.80 12.47 37.75
CA GLY A 129 -12.92 11.93 38.53
C GLY A 129 -14.26 12.60 38.24
N PHE A 130 -14.36 13.38 37.15
CA PHE A 130 -15.59 14.03 36.71
C PHE A 130 -15.97 13.57 35.29
N ALA A 131 -17.28 13.48 35.05
CA ALA A 131 -17.85 13.21 33.74
C ALA A 131 -18.73 14.39 33.30
N VAL A 132 -18.76 14.65 32.00
CA VAL A 132 -19.62 15.68 31.41
C VAL A 132 -21.06 15.14 31.34
N VAL A 133 -21.99 15.75 32.07
CA VAL A 133 -23.40 15.32 32.15
C VAL A 133 -24.37 16.25 31.42
N GLY A 134 -23.94 17.46 31.06
CA GLY A 134 -24.71 18.40 30.26
C GLY A 134 -23.78 19.17 29.32
N ARG A 135 -24.24 19.46 28.09
CA ARG A 135 -23.47 20.15 27.05
C ARG A 135 -24.34 21.13 26.27
N ASN A 136 -23.76 22.23 25.83
CA ASN A 136 -24.38 23.22 24.97
C ASN A 136 -23.61 23.30 23.65
N GLN A 137 -24.05 22.52 22.66
CA GLN A 137 -23.37 22.29 21.37
C GLN A 137 -24.29 22.62 20.18
N ASN A 138 -23.70 22.81 19.00
CA ASN A 138 -24.34 23.19 17.74
C ASN A 138 -25.08 24.54 17.80
N ARG A 139 -24.47 25.54 18.44
CA ARG A 139 -24.99 26.90 18.50
C ARG A 139 -23.92 27.93 18.79
N GLU A 140 -24.25 29.19 18.52
CA GLU A 140 -23.46 30.34 18.94
C GLU A 140 -23.52 30.53 20.47
N VAL A 141 -22.37 30.83 21.07
CA VAL A 141 -22.20 31.10 22.49
C VAL A 141 -21.41 32.40 22.69
N ASN A 142 -21.77 33.17 23.70
CA ASN A 142 -20.99 34.33 24.18
C ASN A 142 -20.17 33.96 25.41
N VAL A 143 -19.10 34.71 25.67
CA VAL A 143 -18.29 34.54 26.88
C VAL A 143 -19.19 34.63 28.12
N GLY A 144 -19.16 33.59 28.97
CA GLY A 144 -20.00 33.50 30.18
C GLY A 144 -21.31 32.72 30.01
N ASP A 145 -21.71 32.37 28.78
CA ASP A 145 -22.86 31.49 28.55
C ASP A 145 -22.60 30.07 29.06
N PHE A 146 -23.65 29.31 29.36
CA PHE A 146 -23.51 27.91 29.76
C PHE A 146 -22.85 27.07 28.66
N LEU A 147 -21.76 26.37 28.97
CA LEU A 147 -21.07 25.48 28.02
C LEU A 147 -21.26 24.01 28.37
N MET A 148 -20.93 23.60 29.60
CA MET A 148 -21.09 22.21 30.04
C MET A 148 -21.23 22.06 31.56
N GLU A 149 -21.89 20.99 31.99
CA GLU A 149 -22.07 20.61 33.40
C GLU A 149 -21.28 19.34 33.70
N LEU A 150 -20.51 19.35 34.80
CA LEU A 150 -19.69 18.23 35.27
C LEU A 150 -20.27 17.63 36.55
N ALA A 151 -20.33 16.30 36.60
CA ALA A 151 -20.69 15.55 37.81
C ALA A 151 -19.60 14.54 38.17
N PRO A 152 -19.47 14.15 39.46
CA PRO A 152 -18.50 13.12 39.87
C PRO A 152 -18.78 11.78 39.16
N ALA A 153 -17.74 11.19 38.58
CA ALA A 153 -17.82 9.87 37.95
C ALA A 153 -17.85 8.78 39.05
N ALA A 154 -18.98 8.09 39.19
CA ALA A 154 -19.07 6.94 40.11
C ALA A 154 -18.19 5.79 39.57
N ARG A 155 -17.20 5.35 40.36
CA ARG A 155 -16.38 4.17 40.04
C ARG A 155 -17.28 2.92 39.98
N ALA A 156 -17.39 2.30 38.82
CA ALA A 156 -18.02 1.00 38.66
C ALA A 156 -17.08 -0.10 39.17
N ILE A 157 -17.47 -0.76 40.28
CA ILE A 157 -17.03 -2.10 40.67
C ILE A 157 -18.25 -3.01 40.50
N GLU A 158 -17.99 -4.22 40.00
CA GLU A 158 -18.88 -5.31 39.58
C GLU A 158 -20.15 -5.55 40.41
N ALA A 159 -21.23 -5.92 39.71
CA ALA A 159 -21.90 -7.23 39.80
C ALA A 159 -23.42 -7.12 39.64
N GLY A 160 -23.98 -7.86 38.68
CA GLY A 160 -25.37 -8.32 38.78
C GLY A 160 -25.43 -9.57 39.63
N ALA A 161 -26.18 -9.55 40.73
CA ALA A 161 -27.13 -10.59 41.14
C ALA A 161 -27.76 -10.24 42.50
N ALA A 162 -28.97 -10.77 42.67
CA ALA A 162 -29.98 -10.44 43.66
C ALA A 162 -29.66 -10.78 45.13
N ASP A 163 -30.43 -10.10 45.99
CA ASP A 163 -30.95 -10.48 47.32
C ASP A 163 -30.00 -10.79 48.49
N GLY A 164 -30.05 -9.87 49.47
CA GLY A 164 -30.40 -10.20 50.86
C GLY A 164 -29.25 -10.60 51.82
N PRO A 165 -29.40 -10.33 53.13
CA PRO A 165 -28.37 -9.59 53.87
C PRO A 165 -27.77 -10.36 55.05
N VAL A 166 -26.50 -10.08 55.41
CA VAL A 166 -26.08 -10.18 56.82
C VAL A 166 -24.90 -9.27 57.14
N ALA A 167 -25.02 -8.60 58.28
CA ALA A 167 -24.04 -7.71 58.87
C ALA A 167 -22.97 -8.45 59.70
N ALA A 168 -21.90 -7.70 59.98
CA ALA A 168 -21.13 -7.61 61.24
C ALA A 168 -19.65 -8.06 61.21
N LEU A 169 -18.79 -7.03 61.20
CA LEU A 169 -17.65 -6.78 62.10
C LEU A 169 -16.46 -7.78 62.14
N ALA A 170 -15.34 -7.35 61.51
CA ALA A 170 -13.96 -7.19 62.02
C ALA A 170 -13.44 -8.14 63.13
N PRO A 171 -12.15 -8.60 63.12
CA PRO A 171 -11.02 -7.65 63.22
C PRO A 171 -9.64 -8.05 62.64
N SER A 172 -8.76 -7.05 62.70
CA SER A 172 -7.32 -7.09 63.00
C SER A 172 -6.25 -7.37 61.93
N ALA A 173 -5.35 -6.39 61.89
CA ALA A 173 -4.02 -6.35 61.32
C ALA A 173 -3.15 -7.58 61.63
N GLY A 174 -2.43 -8.02 60.60
CA GLY A 174 -1.29 -8.92 60.68
C GLY A 174 -0.60 -8.94 59.33
N GLY A 175 0.50 -8.20 59.19
CA GLY A 175 1.27 -8.13 57.95
C GLY A 175 2.05 -9.42 57.70
N ILE A 176 2.09 -9.85 56.44
CA ILE A 176 3.14 -10.68 55.82
C ILE A 176 3.36 -10.14 54.38
N PRO A 177 4.60 -10.00 53.89
CA PRO A 177 4.92 -9.21 52.69
C PRO A 177 4.45 -9.88 51.40
N GLY A 178 4.01 -9.07 50.43
CA GLY A 178 3.70 -9.55 49.08
C GLY A 178 4.95 -10.10 48.36
N PRO A 179 4.79 -11.10 47.46
CA PRO A 179 5.91 -11.61 46.69
C PRO A 179 6.39 -10.52 45.73
N ALA A 180 7.71 -10.35 45.72
CA ALA A 180 8.46 -9.38 44.95
C ALA A 180 8.21 -9.45 43.44
N ALA A 181 8.30 -8.28 42.80
CA ALA A 181 8.37 -8.11 41.36
C ALA A 181 9.45 -9.00 40.72
N HIS A 182 9.07 -9.72 39.66
CA HIS A 182 10.02 -10.22 38.67
C HIS A 182 10.10 -9.21 37.51
N PRO A 183 11.29 -8.79 37.06
CA PRO A 183 11.43 -7.94 35.89
C PRO A 183 11.25 -8.82 34.64
N GLN A 184 10.18 -8.62 33.89
CA GLN A 184 10.13 -9.15 32.52
C GLN A 184 10.92 -8.19 31.63
N HIS A 185 11.96 -8.71 30.98
CA HIS A 185 12.80 -7.97 30.03
C HIS A 185 11.93 -7.30 28.96
N SER A 186 11.63 -6.01 29.15
CA SER A 186 10.99 -5.18 28.14
C SER A 186 12.05 -4.30 27.49
N VAL A 187 12.12 -4.34 26.17
CA VAL A 187 13.08 -3.58 25.37
C VAL A 187 12.30 -2.56 24.55
N ARG A 188 12.77 -1.31 24.54
CA ARG A 188 12.17 -0.23 23.75
C ARG A 188 13.24 0.40 22.87
N ARG A 189 12.87 0.77 21.64
CA ARG A 189 13.78 1.44 20.71
C ARG A 189 13.00 2.40 19.82
N ARG A 190 13.52 3.61 19.64
CA ARG A 190 12.97 4.60 18.70
C ARG A 190 13.80 4.58 17.42
N VAL A 191 13.12 4.51 16.29
CA VAL A 191 13.75 4.40 14.97
C VAL A 191 12.98 5.31 14.00
N PRO A 192 13.67 6.17 13.23
CA PRO A 192 13.02 6.91 12.15
C PRO A 192 12.67 5.95 11.00
N VAL A 193 11.51 6.13 10.38
CA VAL A 193 11.08 5.29 9.27
C VAL A 193 11.75 5.74 7.97
N PRO A 194 12.60 4.90 7.35
CA PRO A 194 13.40 5.33 6.21
C PRO A 194 12.71 5.06 4.86
N PHE A 195 11.61 4.32 4.84
CA PHE A 195 10.88 3.97 3.61
C PHE A 195 10.35 5.23 2.90
N GLU A 196 10.76 5.45 1.64
CA GLU A 196 10.31 6.58 0.80
C GLU A 196 8.79 6.77 0.78
N HIS A 197 8.04 5.67 0.96
CA HIS A 197 6.58 5.64 0.91
C HIS A 197 5.92 5.25 2.25
N GLY A 198 6.67 5.24 3.36
CA GLY A 198 6.13 4.88 4.68
C GLY A 198 5.92 3.38 4.91
N ILE A 199 5.27 3.01 6.02
CA ILE A 199 4.95 1.61 6.36
C ILE A 199 3.65 1.20 5.64
N HIS A 200 3.76 0.99 4.33
CA HIS A 200 2.70 0.37 3.53
C HIS A 200 2.87 -1.17 3.52
N ALA A 201 2.03 -1.89 2.77
CA ALA A 201 1.91 -3.34 2.88
C ALA A 201 3.21 -4.16 2.74
N ARG A 202 4.10 -3.81 1.79
CA ARG A 202 5.37 -4.55 1.60
C ARG A 202 6.34 -4.32 2.77
N PRO A 203 6.64 -3.07 3.17
CA PRO A 203 7.36 -2.81 4.41
C PRO A 203 6.71 -3.44 5.65
N ALA A 204 5.39 -3.30 5.84
CA ALA A 204 4.68 -3.91 6.97
C ALA A 204 4.89 -5.43 7.01
N ALA A 205 4.79 -6.10 5.87
CA ALA A 205 5.00 -7.54 5.75
C ALA A 205 6.43 -7.97 6.08
N LEU A 206 7.43 -7.23 5.59
CA LEU A 206 8.83 -7.50 5.91
C LEU A 206 9.10 -7.34 7.41
N LEU A 207 8.50 -6.34 8.04
CA LEU A 207 8.62 -6.10 9.47
C LEU A 207 7.99 -7.23 10.28
N VAL A 208 6.75 -7.64 9.95
CA VAL A 208 6.07 -8.76 10.62
C VAL A 208 6.82 -10.08 10.42
N ALA A 209 7.27 -10.38 9.19
CA ALA A 209 8.03 -11.58 8.88
C ALA A 209 9.35 -11.65 9.67
N SER A 210 10.03 -10.50 9.87
CA SER A 210 11.29 -10.43 10.61
C SER A 210 11.15 -10.85 12.08
N ILE A 211 9.96 -10.63 12.66
CA ILE A 211 9.70 -10.92 14.08
C ILE A 211 8.91 -12.21 14.34
N LYS A 212 8.37 -12.85 13.30
CA LYS A 212 7.48 -14.02 13.40
C LYS A 212 8.10 -15.23 14.10
N ARG A 213 9.43 -15.37 14.03
CA ARG A 213 10.20 -16.47 14.66
C ARG A 213 10.41 -16.31 16.16
N PHE A 214 10.14 -15.12 16.72
CA PHE A 214 10.35 -14.81 18.13
C PHE A 214 9.04 -14.94 18.90
N ALA A 215 9.12 -15.36 20.16
CA ALA A 215 7.99 -15.50 21.07
C ALA A 215 7.55 -14.16 21.69
N ALA A 216 8.45 -13.17 21.79
CA ALA A 216 8.19 -11.86 22.39
C ALA A 216 6.98 -11.13 21.77
N GLU A 217 6.15 -10.56 22.64
CA GLU A 217 5.11 -9.62 22.21
C GLU A 217 5.79 -8.35 21.71
N VAL A 218 5.38 -7.87 20.53
CA VAL A 218 5.96 -6.67 19.91
C VAL A 218 4.85 -5.68 19.64
N THR A 219 5.05 -4.44 20.07
CA THR A 219 4.12 -3.33 19.90
C THR A 219 4.85 -2.17 19.23
N VAL A 220 4.19 -1.50 18.29
CA VAL A 220 4.75 -0.34 17.57
C VAL A 220 3.89 0.87 17.86
N VAL A 221 4.54 1.95 18.30
CA VAL A 221 3.90 3.24 18.54
C VAL A 221 4.37 4.21 17.47
N GLY A 222 3.45 4.88 16.79
CA GLY A 222 3.76 5.93 15.84
C GLY A 222 2.56 6.84 15.63
N ARG A 223 2.81 8.14 15.42
CA ARG A 223 1.75 9.16 15.29
C ARG A 223 0.72 9.13 16.44
N GLY A 224 1.18 8.91 17.66
CA GLY A 224 0.32 8.87 18.86
C GLY A 224 -0.57 7.63 19.00
N ARG A 225 -0.48 6.67 18.07
CA ARG A 225 -1.24 5.41 18.08
C ARG A 225 -0.32 4.25 18.40
N GLU A 226 -0.81 3.29 19.18
CA GLU A 226 -0.10 2.06 19.54
C GLU A 226 -0.80 0.86 18.89
N VAL A 227 -0.06 0.05 18.13
CA VAL A 227 -0.58 -1.10 17.39
C VAL A 227 0.25 -2.35 17.62
N ASN A 228 -0.35 -3.51 17.40
CA ASN A 228 0.36 -4.77 17.44
C ASN A 228 1.40 -4.85 16.31
N GLY A 229 2.69 -4.96 16.67
CA GLY A 229 3.78 -5.03 15.70
C GLY A 229 3.82 -6.30 14.87
N ARG A 230 3.01 -7.31 15.22
CA ARG A 230 2.81 -8.56 14.45
C ARG A 230 1.61 -8.51 13.51
N SER A 231 0.83 -7.42 13.50
CA SER A 231 -0.28 -7.22 12.58
C SER A 231 0.15 -6.34 11.42
N THR A 232 0.12 -6.91 10.22
CA THR A 232 0.46 -6.20 8.98
C THR A 232 -0.58 -5.12 8.72
N VAL A 233 -1.86 -5.40 8.97
CA VAL A 233 -2.96 -4.45 8.80
C VAL A 233 -2.84 -3.29 9.80
N ALA A 234 -2.54 -3.58 11.07
CA ALA A 234 -2.44 -2.54 12.10
C ALA A 234 -1.23 -1.61 11.86
N LEU A 235 -0.10 -2.17 11.42
CA LEU A 235 1.08 -1.37 11.03
C LEU A 235 0.78 -0.45 9.83
N MET A 236 0.01 -0.91 8.85
CA MET A 236 -0.43 -0.07 7.73
C MET A 236 -1.40 1.02 8.18
N ALA A 237 -2.32 0.69 9.08
CA ALA A 237 -3.35 1.59 9.59
C ALA A 237 -2.77 2.75 10.44
N LEU A 238 -1.52 2.64 10.93
CA LEU A 238 -0.80 3.75 11.55
C LEU A 238 -0.53 4.91 10.56
N GLY A 239 -0.52 4.64 9.25
CA GLY A 239 -0.27 5.66 8.23
C GLY A 239 1.11 6.32 8.33
N ILE A 240 2.11 5.61 8.88
CA ILE A 240 3.47 6.12 9.09
C ILE A 240 4.12 6.47 7.75
N ARG A 241 4.66 7.69 7.62
CA ARG A 241 5.33 8.22 6.43
C ARG A 241 6.85 8.22 6.62
N LYS A 242 7.57 8.44 5.53
CA LYS A 242 9.03 8.64 5.55
C LYS A 242 9.41 9.75 6.53
N GLY A 243 10.35 9.47 7.43
CA GLY A 243 10.89 10.43 8.39
C GLY A 243 10.10 10.53 9.70
N ASP A 244 8.94 9.88 9.80
CA ASP A 244 8.24 9.75 11.09
C ASP A 244 9.06 8.86 12.04
N GLU A 245 9.09 9.18 13.33
CA GLU A 245 9.65 8.29 14.34
C GLU A 245 8.61 7.28 14.82
N ILE A 246 9.04 6.02 14.94
CA ILE A 246 8.27 4.96 15.59
C ILE A 246 9.03 4.43 16.80
N GLU A 247 8.30 4.06 17.85
CA GLU A 247 8.82 3.37 19.03
C GLU A 247 8.42 1.89 18.98
N ILE A 248 9.40 1.01 18.87
CA ILE A 248 9.24 -0.44 18.93
C ILE A 248 9.40 -0.86 20.39
N ARG A 249 8.40 -1.55 20.93
CA ARG A 249 8.40 -2.12 22.28
C ARG A 249 8.31 -3.64 22.15
N ALA A 250 9.12 -4.38 22.87
CA ALA A 250 8.95 -5.83 22.97
C ALA A 250 9.06 -6.33 24.41
N ALA A 251 8.28 -7.35 24.76
CA ALA A 251 8.30 -8.02 26.05
C ALA A 251 8.37 -9.54 25.86
N GLY A 252 9.31 -10.19 26.55
CA GLY A 252 9.52 -11.64 26.44
C GLY A 252 10.98 -12.06 26.51
N ALA A 253 11.23 -13.37 26.53
CA ALA A 253 12.58 -13.93 26.67
C ALA A 253 13.54 -13.54 25.52
N ASP A 254 13.00 -13.27 24.34
CA ASP A 254 13.70 -12.89 23.11
C ASP A 254 13.40 -11.45 22.65
N ALA A 255 12.89 -10.59 23.56
CA ALA A 255 12.48 -9.21 23.25
C ALA A 255 13.59 -8.37 22.58
N ALA A 256 14.84 -8.48 23.05
CA ALA A 256 15.96 -7.75 22.46
C ALA A 256 16.26 -8.19 21.02
N GLN A 257 16.10 -9.48 20.73
CA GLN A 257 16.35 -10.06 19.41
C GLN A 257 15.21 -9.71 18.45
N ALA A 258 13.97 -9.69 18.93
CA ALA A 258 12.80 -9.24 18.16
C ALA A 258 12.91 -7.75 17.77
N VAL A 259 13.26 -6.87 18.71
CA VAL A 259 13.48 -5.44 18.43
C VAL A 259 14.62 -5.22 17.44
N GLY A 260 15.74 -5.96 17.61
CA GLY A 260 16.87 -5.87 16.68
C GLY A 260 16.54 -6.36 15.27
N ALA A 261 15.74 -7.42 15.15
CA ALA A 261 15.29 -7.92 13.84
C ALA A 261 14.32 -6.95 13.16
N PHE A 262 13.40 -6.34 13.91
CA PHE A 262 12.46 -5.34 13.40
C PHE A 262 13.19 -4.09 12.90
N GLU A 263 14.17 -3.60 13.66
CA GLU A 263 15.00 -2.46 13.27
C GLU A 263 15.86 -2.76 12.04
N ALA A 264 16.49 -3.94 11.97
CA ALA A 264 17.25 -4.36 10.80
C ALA A 264 16.36 -4.38 9.54
N ALA A 265 15.13 -4.90 9.66
CA ALA A 265 14.16 -4.89 8.57
C ALA A 265 13.68 -3.48 8.18
N LEU A 266 13.57 -2.54 9.12
CA LEU A 266 13.32 -1.12 8.84
C LEU A 266 14.44 -0.50 7.99
N VAL A 267 15.70 -0.77 8.36
CA VAL A 267 16.87 -0.19 7.70
C VAL A 267 17.11 -0.83 6.33
N ASP A 268 16.99 -2.14 6.21
CA ASP A 268 17.26 -2.88 4.98
C ASP A 268 16.19 -2.65 3.90
N GLY A 269 14.91 -2.51 4.27
CA GLY A 269 13.83 -2.27 3.32
C GLY A 269 13.74 -0.81 2.80
N ALA A 270 14.56 0.11 3.33
CA ALA A 270 14.60 1.52 2.93
C ALA A 270 15.06 1.75 1.48
N GLY A 271 15.77 0.79 0.91
CA GLY A 271 16.49 0.94 -0.34
C GLY A 271 15.77 0.34 -1.54
N GLU A 272 14.56 0.80 -1.89
CA GLU A 272 13.94 0.44 -3.18
C GLU A 272 13.21 1.58 -3.90
N ALA A 273 13.14 1.38 -5.22
CA ALA A 273 13.15 2.38 -6.27
C ALA A 273 11.77 2.93 -6.66
N ARG A 274 11.84 4.10 -7.31
CA ARG A 274 10.74 4.91 -7.83
C ARG A 274 9.86 4.15 -8.84
N VAL A 275 8.59 3.93 -8.49
CA VAL A 275 7.50 3.91 -9.47
C VAL A 275 6.74 5.22 -9.32
N ARG A 276 6.87 6.10 -10.31
CA ARG A 276 6.05 7.30 -10.40
C ARG A 276 4.65 6.88 -10.86
N PRO A 277 3.58 7.04 -10.06
CA PRO A 277 2.24 6.97 -10.62
C PRO A 277 2.04 8.17 -11.54
N ALA A 278 1.72 7.90 -12.81
CA ALA A 278 1.22 8.93 -13.71
C ALA A 278 -0.21 9.29 -13.24
N ARG A 279 -0.33 10.44 -12.57
CA ARG A 279 -1.61 10.99 -12.11
C ARG A 279 -2.38 11.52 -13.31
N ARG A 280 -3.57 10.99 -13.55
CA ARG A 280 -4.66 11.73 -14.17
C ARG A 280 -5.91 11.46 -13.35
N GLU A 281 -6.25 12.42 -12.51
CA GLU A 281 -7.51 12.42 -11.77
C GLU A 281 -8.67 12.55 -12.75
N VAL A 282 -9.59 11.60 -12.67
CA VAL A 282 -10.96 11.82 -13.12
C VAL A 282 -11.80 11.62 -11.86
N ALA A 283 -12.47 12.70 -11.45
CA ALA A 283 -13.34 12.73 -10.30
C ALA A 283 -14.44 11.66 -10.46
N ALA A 284 -14.58 10.82 -9.44
CA ALA A 284 -15.69 9.88 -9.34
C ALA A 284 -16.89 10.63 -8.73
N GLU A 285 -17.79 11.11 -9.59
CA GLU A 285 -19.14 11.47 -9.16
C GLU A 285 -20.06 10.25 -9.29
N SER A 286 -20.65 9.87 -8.16
CA SER A 286 -21.64 8.81 -8.04
C SER A 286 -22.97 9.29 -8.62
N HIS A 287 -23.17 9.13 -9.93
CA HIS A 287 -24.47 9.22 -10.57
C HIS A 287 -24.78 7.89 -11.25
N SER A 288 -26.03 7.43 -11.12
CA SER A 288 -26.54 6.29 -11.86
C SER A 288 -26.40 6.57 -13.36
N ALA A 289 -25.35 6.00 -13.96
CA ALA A 289 -25.05 6.25 -15.36
C ALA A 289 -26.16 5.63 -16.23
N PRO A 290 -26.68 6.36 -17.23
CA PRO A 290 -27.60 5.80 -18.20
C PRO A 290 -26.94 4.66 -18.99
N LEU A 291 -27.74 3.69 -19.44
CA LEU A 291 -27.28 2.62 -20.33
C LEU A 291 -26.53 3.23 -21.52
N PRO A 292 -25.33 2.73 -21.89
CA PRO A 292 -24.63 3.18 -23.08
C PRO A 292 -25.55 2.94 -24.28
N ALA A 293 -25.77 3.96 -25.10
CA ALA A 293 -26.50 3.79 -26.35
C ALA A 293 -25.70 2.90 -27.32
N ASP A 294 -26.38 2.22 -28.24
CA ASP A 294 -25.74 1.39 -29.26
C ASP A 294 -24.68 2.20 -30.02
N GLY A 295 -23.49 1.61 -30.23
CA GLY A 295 -22.34 2.28 -30.85
C GLY A 295 -21.56 3.24 -29.93
N THR A 296 -21.82 3.26 -28.62
CA THR A 296 -21.06 4.08 -27.67
C THR A 296 -19.61 3.57 -27.55
N THR A 297 -18.65 4.49 -27.61
CA THR A 297 -17.24 4.20 -27.31
C THR A 297 -16.89 4.66 -25.91
N LEU A 298 -16.55 3.71 -25.04
CA LEU A 298 -16.02 3.97 -23.70
C LEU A 298 -14.49 4.04 -23.73
N ARG A 299 -13.91 4.85 -22.84
CA ARG A 299 -12.44 5.00 -22.73
C ARG A 299 -11.95 4.54 -21.37
N GLY A 300 -10.73 4.04 -21.34
CA GLY A 300 -10.06 3.59 -20.13
C GLY A 300 -8.55 3.79 -20.17
N VAL A 301 -7.91 3.49 -19.06
CA VAL A 301 -6.46 3.40 -18.94
C VAL A 301 -5.99 2.06 -19.49
N ILE A 302 -4.95 2.08 -20.31
CA ILE A 302 -4.38 0.87 -20.92
C ILE A 302 -3.63 0.09 -19.84
N ALA A 303 -4.12 -1.13 -19.57
CA ALA A 303 -3.47 -2.08 -18.68
C ALA A 303 -2.65 -3.11 -19.47
N SER A 304 -3.24 -3.68 -20.51
CA SER A 304 -2.58 -4.61 -21.42
C SER A 304 -3.02 -4.32 -22.85
N ARG A 305 -2.06 -4.22 -23.78
CA ARG A 305 -2.31 -3.81 -25.16
C ARG A 305 -2.87 -4.95 -26.00
N GLY A 306 -3.49 -4.59 -27.13
CA GLY A 306 -4.01 -5.56 -28.11
C GLY A 306 -5.44 -5.26 -28.56
N LEU A 307 -5.93 -6.11 -29.44
CA LEU A 307 -7.27 -6.06 -29.99
C LEU A 307 -8.02 -7.33 -29.59
N ALA A 308 -9.20 -7.18 -29.01
CA ALA A 308 -10.08 -8.29 -28.70
C ALA A 308 -11.48 -8.02 -29.26
N VAL A 309 -12.12 -9.07 -29.74
CA VAL A 309 -13.50 -9.02 -30.25
C VAL A 309 -14.25 -10.18 -29.62
N GLY A 310 -15.39 -9.88 -29.00
CA GLY A 310 -16.06 -10.86 -28.16
C GLY A 310 -17.37 -10.34 -27.59
N TYR A 311 -17.85 -11.02 -26.56
CA TYR A 311 -19.15 -10.73 -25.94
C TYR A 311 -18.97 -10.36 -24.47
N ALA A 312 -19.74 -9.36 -24.03
CA ALA A 312 -19.72 -8.89 -22.66
C ALA A 312 -20.13 -10.01 -21.69
N LEU A 313 -19.29 -10.26 -20.67
CA LEU A 313 -19.69 -10.99 -19.49
C LEU A 313 -19.38 -10.16 -18.26
N GLN A 314 -20.43 -9.67 -17.61
CA GLN A 314 -20.33 -8.90 -16.39
C GLN A 314 -20.16 -9.82 -15.18
N LEU A 315 -19.04 -9.65 -14.51
CA LEU A 315 -18.75 -10.27 -13.22
C LEU A 315 -19.18 -9.29 -12.13
N SER A 316 -20.35 -9.54 -11.56
CA SER A 316 -20.79 -8.89 -10.33
C SER A 316 -20.36 -9.72 -9.13
N ARG A 317 -20.01 -9.04 -8.03
CA ARG A 317 -19.86 -9.69 -6.73
C ARG A 317 -21.27 -9.82 -6.14
N PRO A 318 -21.89 -11.01 -6.08
CA PRO A 318 -23.13 -11.15 -5.32
C PRO A 318 -22.81 -10.88 -3.86
N GLU A 319 -23.60 -10.01 -3.22
CA GLU A 319 -23.46 -9.79 -1.79
C GLU A 319 -23.87 -11.07 -1.06
N LEU A 320 -22.88 -11.77 -0.51
CA LEU A 320 -23.12 -13.01 0.22
C LEU A 320 -23.96 -12.68 1.46
N SER A 321 -25.15 -13.27 1.58
CA SER A 321 -25.94 -13.12 2.80
C SER A 321 -25.21 -13.77 3.99
N VAL A 322 -25.27 -13.15 5.15
CA VAL A 322 -24.58 -13.68 6.33
C VAL A 322 -25.55 -13.67 7.49
N THR A 323 -25.79 -14.84 8.07
CA THR A 323 -26.59 -14.97 9.28
C THR A 323 -25.92 -14.22 10.41
N GLU A 324 -26.60 -13.30 11.08
CA GLU A 324 -25.98 -12.48 12.12
C GLU A 324 -25.78 -13.25 13.45
N ALA A 325 -26.79 -13.99 13.87
CA ALA A 325 -26.75 -14.77 15.11
C ALA A 325 -25.92 -16.06 14.92
N GLY A 326 -25.00 -16.32 15.85
CA GLY A 326 -24.19 -17.53 15.85
C GLY A 326 -24.88 -18.71 16.56
N ALA A 327 -24.45 -19.92 16.24
CA ALA A 327 -24.90 -21.17 16.88
C ALA A 327 -24.10 -21.53 18.15
N GLY A 328 -23.33 -20.57 18.70
CA GLY A 328 -22.58 -20.70 19.94
C GLY A 328 -21.07 -20.51 19.77
N VAL A 329 -20.42 -19.92 20.76
CA VAL A 329 -19.01 -19.45 20.69
C VAL A 329 -18.04 -20.56 20.25
N ALA A 330 -18.16 -21.77 20.82
CA ALA A 330 -17.27 -22.87 20.49
C ALA A 330 -17.45 -23.35 19.04
N HIS A 331 -18.70 -23.46 18.57
CA HIS A 331 -19.01 -23.88 17.20
C HIS A 331 -18.51 -22.87 16.18
N GLU A 332 -18.81 -21.59 16.38
CA GLU A 332 -18.41 -20.52 15.45
C GLU A 332 -16.89 -20.34 15.36
N ASN A 333 -16.16 -20.51 16.47
CA ASN A 333 -14.69 -20.49 16.45
C ASN A 333 -14.11 -21.65 15.62
N ILE A 334 -14.67 -22.85 15.76
CA ILE A 334 -14.27 -24.02 14.96
C ILE A 334 -14.56 -23.80 13.49
N GLU A 335 -15.74 -23.27 13.15
CA GLU A 335 -16.11 -22.97 11.77
C GLU A 335 -15.22 -21.89 11.14
N LEU A 336 -14.88 -20.83 11.89
CA LEU A 336 -13.94 -19.81 11.44
C LEU A 336 -12.56 -20.40 11.15
N ASP A 337 -12.02 -21.21 12.06
CA ASP A 337 -10.71 -21.83 11.89
C ASP A 337 -10.72 -22.84 10.71
N ARG A 338 -11.80 -23.62 10.55
CA ARG A 338 -12.01 -24.53 9.41
C ARG A 338 -12.03 -23.77 8.08
N ALA A 339 -12.80 -22.70 7.99
CA ALA A 339 -12.92 -21.89 6.77
C ALA A 339 -11.59 -21.24 6.40
N ARG A 340 -10.89 -20.65 7.37
CA ARG A 340 -9.55 -20.07 7.15
C ARG A 340 -8.54 -21.13 6.69
N ALA A 341 -8.55 -22.31 7.29
CA ALA A 341 -7.67 -23.42 6.88
C ALA A 341 -7.96 -23.88 5.44
N ALA A 342 -9.24 -23.95 5.04
CA ALA A 342 -9.63 -24.29 3.68
C ALA A 342 -9.16 -23.25 2.65
N VAL A 343 -9.33 -21.95 2.96
CA VAL A 343 -8.82 -20.86 2.10
C VAL A 343 -7.31 -20.92 2.00
N LYS A 344 -6.60 -21.12 3.12
CA LYS A 344 -5.15 -21.25 3.16
C LYS A 344 -4.63 -22.41 2.31
N ALA A 345 -5.26 -23.58 2.39
CA ALA A 345 -4.88 -24.73 1.58
C ALA A 345 -5.05 -24.45 0.07
N ARG A 346 -6.17 -23.81 -0.31
CA ARG A 346 -6.44 -23.44 -1.71
C ARG A 346 -5.45 -22.41 -2.24
N LEU A 347 -5.16 -21.37 -1.46
CA LEU A 347 -4.14 -20.38 -1.81
C LEU A 347 -2.76 -21.03 -1.94
N GLY A 348 -2.39 -21.95 -1.03
CA GLY A 348 -1.15 -22.72 -1.12
C GLY A 348 -1.01 -23.49 -2.44
N GLN A 349 -2.07 -24.19 -2.87
CA GLN A 349 -2.09 -24.90 -4.15
C GLN A 349 -1.95 -23.95 -5.35
N ALA A 350 -2.57 -22.77 -5.29
CA ALA A 350 -2.45 -21.75 -6.34
C ALA A 350 -1.03 -21.15 -6.42
N ALA A 351 -0.33 -21.02 -5.28
CA ALA A 351 1.08 -20.57 -5.25
C ALA A 351 2.06 -21.58 -5.86
N GLU A 352 1.74 -22.88 -5.81
CA GLU A 352 2.57 -23.93 -6.40
C GLU A 352 2.43 -23.99 -7.93
N SER A 353 1.25 -23.67 -8.46
CA SER A 353 0.98 -23.61 -9.91
C SER A 353 1.28 -22.25 -10.54
N GLY A 354 1.30 -21.18 -9.75
CA GLY A 354 1.59 -19.81 -10.18
C GLY A 354 3.09 -19.52 -10.36
N HIS A 355 3.42 -18.66 -11.33
CA HIS A 355 4.78 -18.19 -11.58
C HIS A 355 4.88 -16.66 -11.33
N GLY A 356 6.01 -16.20 -10.80
CA GLY A 356 6.33 -14.76 -10.63
C GLY A 356 5.32 -14.01 -9.74
N ALA A 357 4.78 -12.91 -10.27
CA ALA A 357 3.90 -11.98 -9.55
C ALA A 357 2.66 -12.64 -8.92
N ALA A 358 2.11 -13.70 -9.54
CA ALA A 358 0.96 -14.41 -8.98
C ALA A 358 1.28 -15.04 -7.60
N ARG A 359 2.52 -15.52 -7.42
CA ARG A 359 2.96 -16.13 -6.16
C ARG A 359 3.15 -15.09 -5.05
N GLU A 360 3.60 -13.89 -5.40
CA GLU A 360 3.73 -12.76 -4.45
C GLU A 360 2.36 -12.28 -3.96
N ILE A 361 1.38 -12.20 -4.86
CA ILE A 361 -0.01 -11.86 -4.52
C ILE A 361 -0.57 -12.88 -3.52
N VAL A 362 -0.39 -14.18 -3.80
CA VAL A 362 -0.85 -15.25 -2.92
C VAL A 362 -0.15 -15.20 -1.56
N ALA A 363 1.16 -14.92 -1.52
CA ALA A 363 1.90 -14.78 -0.27
C ALA A 363 1.33 -13.64 0.59
N ALA A 364 1.01 -12.49 -0.01
CA ALA A 364 0.38 -11.38 0.69
C ALA A 364 -1.03 -11.73 1.22
N HIS A 365 -1.83 -12.46 0.45
CA HIS A 365 -3.15 -12.93 0.89
C HIS A 365 -3.06 -13.89 2.07
N LEU A 366 -2.09 -14.81 2.05
CA LEU A 366 -1.84 -15.74 3.15
C LEU A 366 -1.43 -15.01 4.44
N GLU A 367 -0.64 -13.94 4.30
CA GLU A 367 -0.22 -13.13 5.43
C GLU A 367 -1.39 -12.37 6.05
N LEU A 368 -2.21 -11.70 5.24
CA LEU A 368 -3.41 -11.01 5.70
C LEU A 368 -4.42 -11.99 6.33
N LEU A 369 -4.61 -13.20 5.75
CA LEU A 369 -5.50 -14.21 6.30
C LEU A 369 -5.07 -14.69 7.70
N ASP A 370 -3.77 -14.72 7.96
CA ASP A 370 -3.14 -15.10 9.24
C ASP A 370 -2.86 -13.90 10.17
N ASP A 371 -3.33 -12.70 9.82
CA ASP A 371 -3.16 -11.52 10.67
C ASP A 371 -3.81 -11.73 12.05
N PRO A 372 -3.03 -11.68 13.14
CA PRO A 372 -3.54 -11.96 14.48
C PRO A 372 -4.67 -11.02 14.92
N GLU A 373 -4.65 -9.74 14.51
CA GLU A 373 -5.70 -8.80 14.90
C GLU A 373 -7.03 -9.10 14.23
N LEU A 374 -7.02 -9.48 12.94
CA LEU A 374 -8.24 -9.86 12.25
C LEU A 374 -8.92 -11.06 12.94
N VAL A 375 -8.11 -12.05 13.33
CA VAL A 375 -8.61 -13.25 14.03
C VAL A 375 -9.09 -12.91 15.44
N VAL A 376 -8.33 -12.14 16.22
CA VAL A 376 -8.71 -11.76 17.59
C VAL A 376 -9.99 -10.94 17.60
N HIS A 377 -10.11 -9.94 16.71
CA HIS A 377 -11.32 -9.13 16.63
C HIS A 377 -12.52 -9.94 16.14
N ALA A 378 -12.34 -10.89 15.21
CA ALA A 378 -13.44 -11.76 14.78
C ALA A 378 -13.92 -12.63 15.94
N ARG A 379 -13.00 -13.20 16.72
CA ARG A 379 -13.32 -13.98 17.92
C ARG A 379 -14.05 -13.13 18.97
N ALA A 380 -13.71 -11.86 19.13
CA ALA A 380 -14.41 -10.95 20.04
C ALA A 380 -15.88 -10.73 19.63
N TRP A 381 -16.18 -10.64 18.34
CA TRP A 381 -17.55 -10.60 17.83
C TRP A 381 -18.31 -11.91 18.07
N ILE A 382 -17.64 -13.05 17.89
CA ILE A 382 -18.22 -14.38 18.17
C ILE A 382 -18.60 -14.50 19.66
N VAL A 383 -17.75 -14.03 20.57
CA VAL A 383 -18.05 -14.00 22.02
C VAL A 383 -19.30 -13.18 22.32
N LYS A 384 -19.58 -12.14 21.54
CA LYS A 384 -20.82 -11.34 21.61
C LYS A 384 -22.04 -12.03 20.99
N GLY A 385 -21.94 -13.31 20.63
CA GLY A 385 -23.03 -14.12 20.07
C GLY A 385 -23.24 -13.99 18.57
N LYS A 386 -22.28 -13.40 17.83
CA LYS A 386 -22.36 -13.30 16.36
C LYS A 386 -21.83 -14.57 15.68
N SER A 387 -22.31 -14.84 14.47
CA SER A 387 -21.76 -15.93 13.65
C SER A 387 -20.34 -15.62 13.18
N ALA A 388 -19.58 -16.65 12.81
CA ALA A 388 -18.24 -16.54 12.23
C ALA A 388 -18.24 -15.67 10.97
N GLY A 389 -19.24 -15.84 10.11
CA GLY A 389 -19.36 -15.04 8.89
C GLY A 389 -19.61 -13.57 9.19
N HIS A 390 -20.49 -13.27 10.15
CA HIS A 390 -20.81 -11.89 10.49
C HIS A 390 -19.61 -11.21 11.16
N ALA A 391 -18.99 -11.92 12.09
CA ALA A 391 -17.77 -11.48 12.77
C ALA A 391 -16.65 -11.15 11.78
N TRP A 392 -16.35 -12.06 10.85
CA TRP A 392 -15.30 -11.86 9.85
C TRP A 392 -15.59 -10.65 8.96
N ARG A 393 -16.82 -10.53 8.43
CA ARG A 393 -17.23 -9.38 7.62
C ARG A 393 -17.07 -8.06 8.36
N GLN A 394 -17.56 -7.97 9.60
CA GLN A 394 -17.48 -6.71 10.36
C GLN A 394 -16.02 -6.26 10.56
N VAL A 395 -15.14 -7.21 10.89
CA VAL A 395 -13.72 -6.92 11.07
C VAL A 395 -13.08 -6.47 9.77
N ILE A 396 -13.32 -7.18 8.66
CA ILE A 396 -12.78 -6.78 7.36
C ILE A 396 -13.29 -5.39 6.96
N ARG A 397 -14.59 -5.13 7.08
CA ARG A 397 -15.20 -3.85 6.67
C ARG A 397 -14.68 -2.67 7.50
N GLY A 398 -14.52 -2.84 8.81
CA GLY A 398 -13.89 -1.82 9.65
C GLY A 398 -12.45 -1.51 9.24
N ASN A 399 -11.67 -2.52 8.83
CA ASN A 399 -10.31 -2.31 8.32
C ASN A 399 -10.31 -1.67 6.93
N VAL A 400 -11.25 -2.03 6.06
CA VAL A 400 -11.43 -1.39 4.75
C VAL A 400 -11.75 0.10 4.91
N GLU A 401 -12.63 0.46 5.85
CA GLU A 401 -12.95 1.85 6.17
C GLU A 401 -11.74 2.60 6.70
N ALA A 402 -11.00 2.01 7.65
CA ALA A 402 -9.80 2.60 8.22
C ALA A 402 -8.71 2.84 7.15
N LEU A 403 -8.46 1.87 6.26
CA LEU A 403 -7.50 2.00 5.17
C LEU A 403 -7.98 3.00 4.10
N GLY A 404 -9.28 3.05 3.81
CA GLY A 404 -9.88 4.02 2.89
C GLY A 404 -9.78 5.46 3.40
N ALA A 405 -9.89 5.66 4.72
CA ALA A 405 -9.78 6.97 5.35
C ALA A 405 -8.38 7.62 5.20
N LEU A 406 -7.34 6.82 5.01
CA LEU A 406 -5.96 7.31 4.81
C LEU A 406 -5.79 8.08 3.48
N ARG A 407 -6.73 7.96 2.53
CA ARG A 407 -6.72 8.60 1.20
C ARG A 407 -5.40 8.42 0.42
N ASP A 408 -4.67 7.32 0.68
CA ASP A 408 -3.49 6.94 -0.08
C ASP A 408 -3.90 5.97 -1.21
N PRO A 409 -3.66 6.32 -2.49
CA PRO A 409 -3.96 5.45 -3.63
C PRO A 409 -3.36 4.04 -3.54
N ARG A 410 -2.26 3.85 -2.78
CA ARG A 410 -1.64 2.53 -2.58
C ARG A 410 -2.42 1.64 -1.61
N MET A 411 -3.28 2.21 -0.77
CA MET A 411 -4.14 1.44 0.13
C MET A 411 -5.34 0.83 -0.60
N ALA A 412 -5.68 1.34 -1.79
CA ALA A 412 -6.79 0.82 -2.59
C ALA A 412 -6.60 -0.67 -2.95
N GLU A 413 -5.39 -1.06 -3.39
CA GLU A 413 -5.07 -2.45 -3.70
C GLU A 413 -5.21 -3.37 -2.47
N ARG A 414 -5.05 -2.83 -1.26
CA ARG A 414 -5.16 -3.59 0.00
C ARG A 414 -6.56 -3.69 0.52
N VAL A 415 -7.37 -2.66 0.30
CA VAL A 415 -8.81 -2.75 0.45
C VAL A 415 -9.35 -3.88 -0.43
N ASP A 416 -8.90 -3.98 -1.67
CA ASP A 416 -9.29 -5.06 -2.57
C ASP A 416 -8.87 -6.44 -2.05
N ASP A 417 -7.62 -6.60 -1.59
CA ASP A 417 -7.12 -7.86 -1.01
C ASP A 417 -7.97 -8.29 0.21
N LEU A 418 -8.32 -7.36 1.10
CA LEU A 418 -9.16 -7.65 2.26
C LEU A 418 -10.58 -8.08 1.86
N LEU A 419 -11.18 -7.40 0.88
CA LEU A 419 -12.50 -7.75 0.35
C LEU A 419 -12.50 -9.11 -0.37
N ASP A 420 -11.39 -9.47 -1.01
CA ASP A 420 -11.19 -10.80 -1.58
C ASP A 420 -11.18 -11.86 -0.47
N LEU A 421 -10.38 -11.65 0.57
CA LEU A 421 -10.32 -12.55 1.72
C LEU A 421 -11.66 -12.68 2.45
N GLU A 422 -12.44 -11.59 2.58
CA GLU A 422 -13.81 -11.66 3.08
C GLU A 422 -14.64 -12.65 2.26
N SER A 423 -14.69 -12.46 0.95
CA SER A 423 -15.49 -13.27 0.04
C SER A 423 -15.09 -14.75 0.10
N GLN A 424 -13.78 -15.02 0.09
CA GLN A 424 -13.24 -16.38 0.14
C GLN A 424 -13.55 -17.11 1.45
N VAL A 425 -13.44 -16.44 2.60
CA VAL A 425 -13.76 -17.03 3.90
C VAL A 425 -15.25 -17.27 4.04
N LEU A 426 -16.10 -16.33 3.58
CA LEU A 426 -17.55 -16.49 3.62
C LEU A 426 -18.05 -17.66 2.76
N LEU A 427 -17.47 -17.88 1.59
CA LEU A 427 -17.77 -19.05 0.75
C LEU A 427 -17.37 -20.35 1.46
N ALA A 428 -16.16 -20.39 2.03
CA ALA A 428 -15.68 -21.56 2.78
C ALA A 428 -16.56 -21.88 4.01
N LEU A 429 -17.08 -20.87 4.71
CA LEU A 429 -18.01 -21.03 5.82
C LEU A 429 -19.34 -21.67 5.39
N ARG A 430 -19.83 -21.36 4.18
CA ARG A 430 -21.03 -21.99 3.61
C ARG A 430 -20.82 -23.44 3.16
N GLY A 431 -19.58 -23.91 3.15
CA GLY A 431 -19.21 -25.18 2.52
C GLY A 431 -19.34 -25.14 0.99
N GLU A 432 -19.53 -23.94 0.43
CA GLU A 432 -19.54 -23.72 -1.00
C GLU A 432 -18.08 -23.62 -1.46
N ALA A 433 -17.69 -24.41 -2.45
CA ALA A 433 -16.51 -24.07 -3.24
C ALA A 433 -16.72 -22.65 -3.81
N PRO A 434 -15.65 -21.86 -4.04
CA PRO A 434 -15.81 -20.61 -4.79
C PRO A 434 -16.69 -20.91 -6.00
N ALA A 435 -17.81 -20.19 -6.12
CA ALA A 435 -18.86 -20.49 -7.08
C ALA A 435 -18.21 -20.93 -8.40
N LEU A 436 -18.64 -22.07 -8.94
CA LEU A 436 -18.18 -22.51 -10.27
C LEU A 436 -18.12 -21.27 -11.13
N ALA A 437 -16.91 -20.96 -11.61
CA ALA A 437 -16.68 -19.82 -12.49
C ALA A 437 -17.85 -19.78 -13.49
N PRO A 438 -18.52 -18.63 -13.65
CA PRO A 438 -19.63 -18.55 -14.58
C PRO A 438 -19.15 -19.14 -15.91
N GLU A 439 -19.96 -20.02 -16.51
CA GLU A 439 -19.56 -20.70 -17.73
C GLU A 439 -19.21 -19.64 -18.77
N LEU A 440 -17.92 -19.56 -19.09
CA LEU A 440 -17.41 -18.49 -19.94
C LEU A 440 -17.90 -18.76 -21.37
N PRO A 441 -18.65 -17.83 -21.99
CA PRO A 441 -18.94 -17.95 -23.40
C PRO A 441 -17.62 -17.89 -24.18
N GLU A 442 -17.60 -18.44 -25.39
CA GLU A 442 -16.43 -18.27 -26.26
C GLU A 442 -16.17 -16.77 -26.48
N ARG A 443 -14.90 -16.38 -26.37
CA ARG A 443 -14.44 -15.01 -26.55
C ARG A 443 -15.12 -14.03 -25.58
N ALA A 444 -15.19 -14.39 -24.31
CA ALA A 444 -15.72 -13.52 -23.27
C ALA A 444 -14.83 -12.29 -23.08
N ILE A 445 -15.44 -11.10 -23.12
CA ILE A 445 -14.81 -9.87 -22.65
C ILE A 445 -15.40 -9.58 -21.26
N LEU A 446 -14.55 -9.72 -20.25
CA LEU A 446 -14.96 -9.60 -18.85
C LEU A 446 -15.16 -8.14 -18.48
N ILE A 447 -16.29 -7.83 -17.86
CA ILE A 447 -16.61 -6.51 -17.32
C ILE A 447 -16.79 -6.64 -15.81
N ALA A 448 -16.04 -5.88 -15.02
CA ALA A 448 -16.21 -5.86 -13.57
C ALA A 448 -16.02 -4.47 -13.00
N LYS A 449 -16.51 -4.24 -11.77
CA LYS A 449 -16.13 -3.02 -11.02
C LYS A 449 -14.62 -3.01 -10.79
N GLU A 450 -14.15 -4.10 -10.18
CA GLU A 450 -12.75 -4.50 -10.01
C GLU A 450 -12.70 -6.03 -10.08
N LEU A 451 -11.68 -6.57 -10.73
CA LEU A 451 -11.39 -8.01 -10.75
C LEU A 451 -10.46 -8.36 -9.60
N LEU A 452 -10.87 -9.31 -8.77
CA LEU A 452 -10.02 -9.85 -7.73
C LEU A 452 -9.06 -10.89 -8.30
N PRO A 453 -7.83 -11.03 -7.77
CA PRO A 453 -6.90 -12.06 -8.22
C PRO A 453 -7.49 -13.46 -8.15
N SER A 454 -8.23 -13.77 -7.07
CA SER A 454 -8.88 -15.08 -6.91
C SER A 454 -9.91 -15.41 -7.99
N GLN A 455 -10.57 -14.38 -8.53
CA GLN A 455 -11.54 -14.54 -9.61
C GLN A 455 -10.84 -14.86 -10.92
N LEU A 456 -9.80 -14.11 -11.28
CA LEU A 456 -9.09 -14.32 -12.55
C LEU A 456 -8.44 -15.72 -12.62
N VAL A 457 -7.91 -16.21 -11.50
CA VAL A 457 -7.32 -17.56 -11.41
C VAL A 457 -8.38 -18.67 -11.51
N ALA A 458 -9.61 -18.41 -11.06
CA ALA A 458 -10.70 -19.39 -11.13
C ALA A 458 -11.33 -19.51 -12.53
N LEU A 459 -11.06 -18.55 -13.43
CA LEU A 459 -11.63 -18.49 -14.77
C LEU A 459 -10.77 -19.30 -15.76
N ASP A 460 -11.41 -19.94 -16.74
CA ASP A 460 -10.72 -20.57 -17.87
C ASP A 460 -10.14 -19.48 -18.79
N ALA A 461 -8.85 -19.20 -18.61
CA ALA A 461 -8.10 -18.20 -19.36
C ALA A 461 -8.22 -18.36 -20.88
N ALA A 462 -8.42 -19.59 -21.39
CA ALA A 462 -8.51 -19.84 -22.83
C ALA A 462 -9.77 -19.23 -23.47
N ARG A 463 -10.81 -18.94 -22.68
CA ARG A 463 -12.08 -18.37 -23.15
C ARG A 463 -12.15 -16.86 -23.01
N ILE A 464 -11.22 -16.25 -22.27
CA ILE A 464 -11.17 -14.80 -22.05
C ILE A 464 -10.49 -14.14 -23.25
N ALA A 465 -11.27 -13.37 -24.01
CA ALA A 465 -10.73 -12.54 -25.09
C ALA A 465 -10.20 -11.20 -24.59
N GLY A 466 -10.76 -10.62 -23.52
CA GLY A 466 -10.36 -9.32 -23.02
C GLY A 466 -10.90 -9.00 -21.62
N ILE A 467 -10.35 -7.96 -21.00
CA ILE A 467 -10.70 -7.53 -19.63
C ILE A 467 -10.98 -6.03 -19.58
N CYS A 468 -12.09 -5.64 -18.98
CA CYS A 468 -12.51 -4.26 -18.77
C CYS A 468 -12.93 -4.05 -17.31
N THR A 469 -12.37 -3.05 -16.63
CA THR A 469 -12.75 -2.72 -15.24
C THR A 469 -13.11 -1.26 -15.06
N ALA A 470 -14.11 -0.99 -14.22
CA ALA A 470 -14.59 0.36 -13.93
C ALA A 470 -13.58 1.16 -13.09
N ALA A 471 -12.94 0.50 -12.13
CA ALA A 471 -11.93 1.05 -11.25
C ALA A 471 -10.58 0.29 -11.42
N GLY A 472 -9.58 0.65 -10.62
CA GLY A 472 -8.22 0.09 -10.71
C GLY A 472 -7.24 0.91 -11.55
N GLY A 473 -5.94 0.84 -11.22
CA GLY A 473 -4.87 1.56 -11.91
C GLY A 473 -4.08 0.70 -12.89
N ALA A 474 -3.24 1.32 -13.73
CA ALA A 474 -2.36 0.62 -14.69
C ALA A 474 -1.32 -0.30 -14.03
N THR A 475 -1.07 -0.12 -12.73
CA THR A 475 -0.18 -0.96 -11.92
C THR A 475 -0.91 -2.02 -11.11
N SER A 476 -2.24 -2.10 -11.24
CA SER A 476 -3.06 -3.05 -10.46
C SER A 476 -2.68 -4.50 -10.75
N HIS A 477 -2.98 -5.38 -9.80
CA HIS A 477 -2.83 -6.83 -9.98
C HIS A 477 -3.48 -7.34 -11.27
N VAL A 478 -4.64 -6.80 -11.64
CA VAL A 478 -5.33 -7.13 -12.90
C VAL A 478 -4.47 -6.77 -14.12
N SER A 479 -3.79 -5.62 -14.09
CA SER A 479 -2.94 -5.18 -15.20
C SER A 479 -1.71 -6.08 -15.37
N ILE A 480 -1.09 -6.46 -14.25
CA ILE A 480 0.05 -7.37 -14.24
C ILE A 480 -0.36 -8.77 -14.74
N LEU A 481 -1.46 -9.31 -14.22
CA LEU A 481 -1.95 -10.63 -14.61
C LEU A 481 -2.42 -10.66 -16.07
N ALA A 482 -3.17 -9.65 -16.52
CA ALA A 482 -3.60 -9.55 -17.91
C ALA A 482 -2.41 -9.47 -18.87
N SER A 483 -1.36 -8.71 -18.52
CA SER A 483 -0.14 -8.65 -19.32
C SER A 483 0.61 -9.98 -19.34
N ALA A 484 0.70 -10.69 -18.20
CA ALA A 484 1.34 -12.00 -18.12
C ALA A 484 0.59 -13.08 -18.92
N MET A 485 -0.73 -12.95 -19.02
CA MET A 485 -1.61 -13.82 -19.81
C MET A 485 -1.73 -13.39 -21.28
N GLU A 486 -1.08 -12.29 -21.69
CA GLU A 486 -1.23 -11.66 -23.02
C GLU A 486 -2.68 -11.33 -23.41
N ILE A 487 -3.54 -11.02 -22.42
CA ILE A 487 -4.94 -10.66 -22.62
C ILE A 487 -5.06 -9.14 -22.73
N PRO A 488 -5.68 -8.58 -23.79
CA PRO A 488 -5.95 -7.13 -23.89
C PRO A 488 -6.83 -6.64 -22.74
N ALA A 489 -6.45 -5.54 -22.10
CA ALA A 489 -7.12 -5.04 -20.90
C ALA A 489 -7.17 -3.52 -20.76
N LEU A 490 -8.34 -3.01 -20.34
CA LEU A 490 -8.57 -1.64 -19.93
C LEU A 490 -9.07 -1.56 -18.48
N VAL A 491 -8.56 -0.58 -17.75
CA VAL A 491 -8.90 -0.30 -16.34
C VAL A 491 -9.33 1.14 -16.18
N ALA A 492 -9.88 1.52 -15.01
CA ALA A 492 -10.36 2.89 -14.74
C ALA A 492 -11.31 3.43 -15.84
N MET A 493 -12.22 2.59 -16.34
CA MET A 493 -13.20 2.98 -17.36
C MET A 493 -14.39 3.78 -16.82
N GLY A 494 -14.48 3.91 -15.49
CA GLY A 494 -15.59 4.55 -14.81
C GLY A 494 -16.86 3.69 -14.76
N PRO A 495 -17.90 4.16 -14.05
CA PRO A 495 -19.12 3.37 -13.80
C PRO A 495 -19.92 3.04 -15.06
N ALA A 496 -19.76 3.80 -16.15
CA ALA A 496 -20.48 3.58 -17.40
C ALA A 496 -20.22 2.19 -18.01
N VAL A 497 -19.02 1.62 -17.82
CA VAL A 497 -18.71 0.26 -18.30
C VAL A 497 -19.57 -0.80 -17.62
N LEU A 498 -20.05 -0.54 -16.39
CA LEU A 498 -20.90 -1.46 -15.64
C LEU A 498 -22.36 -1.47 -16.11
N ALA A 499 -22.73 -0.53 -16.99
CA ALA A 499 -24.05 -0.50 -17.59
C ALA A 499 -24.11 -1.28 -18.92
N VAL A 500 -23.00 -1.89 -19.35
CA VAL A 500 -22.97 -2.78 -20.53
C VAL A 500 -23.70 -4.09 -20.20
N ALA A 501 -24.69 -4.44 -21.04
CA ALA A 501 -25.47 -5.66 -20.87
C ALA A 501 -24.64 -6.92 -21.16
N ASN A 502 -24.93 -8.01 -20.43
CA ASN A 502 -24.39 -9.34 -20.74
C ASN A 502 -24.72 -9.74 -22.19
N ALA A 503 -23.80 -10.47 -22.82
CA ALA A 503 -23.85 -10.92 -24.21
C ALA A 503 -23.85 -9.81 -25.28
N ALA A 504 -23.70 -8.53 -24.91
CA ALA A 504 -23.52 -7.45 -25.89
C ALA A 504 -22.22 -7.66 -26.70
N PRO A 505 -22.23 -7.45 -28.02
CA PRO A 505 -21.04 -7.56 -28.84
C PRO A 505 -20.10 -6.39 -28.56
N LEU A 506 -18.81 -6.68 -28.38
CA LEU A 506 -17.79 -5.72 -27.97
C LEU A 506 -16.55 -5.79 -28.87
N VAL A 507 -15.99 -4.62 -29.18
CA VAL A 507 -14.65 -4.49 -29.76
C VAL A 507 -13.78 -3.71 -28.79
N LEU A 508 -12.80 -4.40 -28.22
CA LEU A 508 -11.83 -3.84 -27.28
C LEU A 508 -10.53 -3.52 -28.04
N ASP A 509 -10.29 -2.24 -28.31
CA ASP A 509 -9.03 -1.73 -28.85
C ASP A 509 -8.20 -1.15 -27.69
N ALA A 510 -7.48 -2.03 -27.01
CA ALA A 510 -6.62 -1.65 -25.89
C ALA A 510 -5.33 -0.97 -26.35
N ASP A 511 -4.99 -0.99 -27.65
CA ASP A 511 -3.91 -0.17 -28.19
C ASP A 511 -4.26 1.33 -28.15
N ARG A 512 -5.55 1.65 -28.35
CA ARG A 512 -6.11 3.01 -28.38
C ARG A 512 -6.86 3.41 -27.11
N GLY A 513 -6.98 2.50 -26.12
CA GLY A 513 -7.69 2.78 -24.88
C GLY A 513 -9.20 2.89 -25.05
N ALA A 514 -9.79 2.13 -25.98
CA ALA A 514 -11.20 2.25 -26.36
C ALA A 514 -11.94 0.89 -26.32
N LEU A 515 -13.18 0.92 -25.84
CA LEU A 515 -14.15 -0.17 -25.91
C LEU A 515 -15.37 0.31 -26.68
N GLU A 516 -15.64 -0.29 -27.84
CA GLU A 516 -16.86 -0.05 -28.62
C GLU A 516 -17.94 -1.02 -28.13
N VAL A 517 -19.06 -0.47 -27.66
CA VAL A 517 -20.22 -1.23 -27.16
C VAL A 517 -21.28 -1.31 -28.25
N ASP A 518 -21.69 -2.53 -28.58
CA ASP A 518 -22.61 -2.84 -29.67
C ASP A 518 -22.29 -2.07 -30.97
N PRO A 519 -21.12 -2.32 -31.60
CA PRO A 519 -20.64 -1.52 -32.73
C PRO A 519 -21.41 -1.76 -34.04
N GLY A 520 -22.43 -2.63 -34.03
CA GLY A 520 -23.12 -3.11 -35.22
C GLY A 520 -22.33 -4.18 -35.99
N GLN A 521 -23.07 -4.99 -36.76
CA GLN A 521 -22.54 -6.20 -37.39
C GLN A 521 -21.35 -5.94 -38.34
N ALA A 522 -21.41 -4.89 -39.15
CA ALA A 522 -20.35 -4.59 -40.12
C ALA A 522 -19.02 -4.24 -39.44
N ARG A 523 -19.07 -3.45 -38.36
CA ARG A 523 -17.89 -3.06 -37.59
C ARG A 523 -17.33 -4.24 -36.79
N PHE A 524 -18.20 -5.06 -36.21
CA PHE A 524 -17.80 -6.28 -35.51
C PHE A 524 -17.03 -7.23 -36.44
N GLN A 525 -17.58 -7.55 -37.62
CA GLN A 525 -16.92 -8.41 -38.63
C GLN A 525 -15.60 -7.82 -39.16
N ALA A 526 -15.54 -6.50 -39.35
CA ALA A 526 -14.30 -5.83 -39.74
C ALA A 526 -13.21 -5.97 -38.67
N ALA A 527 -13.58 -5.84 -37.39
CA ALA A 527 -12.66 -6.04 -36.28
C ALA A 527 -12.19 -7.50 -36.15
N GLU A 528 -13.06 -8.48 -36.40
CA GLU A 528 -12.69 -9.90 -36.45
C GLU A 528 -11.67 -10.18 -37.56
N SER A 529 -11.92 -9.66 -38.76
CA SER A 529 -11.01 -9.80 -39.90
C SER A 529 -9.64 -9.15 -39.60
N GLN A 530 -9.66 -7.99 -38.93
CA GLN A 530 -8.45 -7.31 -38.47
C GLN A 530 -7.67 -8.14 -37.44
N LEU A 531 -8.38 -8.76 -36.48
CA LEU A 531 -7.77 -9.62 -35.48
C LEU A 531 -7.14 -10.87 -36.12
N ALA A 532 -7.86 -11.54 -37.03
CA ALA A 532 -7.35 -12.69 -37.78
C ALA A 532 -6.06 -12.33 -38.55
N THR A 533 -6.09 -11.21 -39.29
CA THR A 533 -4.91 -10.72 -40.03
C THR A 533 -3.71 -10.44 -39.10
N ARG A 534 -3.95 -9.90 -37.90
CA ARG A 534 -2.89 -9.65 -36.91
C ARG A 534 -2.31 -10.95 -36.38
N LEU A 535 -3.14 -11.94 -36.08
CA LEU A 535 -2.71 -13.26 -35.61
C LEU A 535 -1.89 -14.00 -36.67
N GLU A 536 -2.34 -14.01 -37.93
CA GLU A 536 -1.61 -14.58 -39.05
C GLU A 536 -0.25 -13.88 -39.25
N ARG A 537 -0.22 -12.55 -39.20
CA ARG A 537 1.03 -11.79 -39.30
C ARG A 537 1.98 -12.13 -38.14
N ARG A 538 1.48 -12.21 -36.91
CA ARG A 538 2.30 -12.58 -35.74
C ARG A 538 2.84 -14.01 -35.88
N ALA A 539 2.02 -14.95 -36.34
CA ALA A 539 2.46 -16.32 -36.61
C ALA A 539 3.54 -16.39 -37.70
N ALA A 540 3.37 -15.65 -38.80
CA ALA A 540 4.37 -15.55 -39.86
C ALA A 540 5.68 -14.91 -39.37
N GLN A 541 5.59 -13.86 -38.54
CA GLN A 541 6.75 -13.24 -37.90
C GLN A 541 7.46 -14.21 -36.95
N GLN A 542 6.73 -14.96 -36.13
CA GLN A 542 7.29 -15.95 -35.22
C GLN A 542 8.01 -17.08 -35.99
N ALA A 543 7.40 -17.57 -37.08
CA ALA A 543 8.01 -18.58 -37.94
C ALA A 543 9.27 -18.06 -38.66
N ALA A 544 9.33 -16.76 -38.92
CA ALA A 544 10.48 -16.08 -39.49
C ALA A 544 11.47 -15.55 -38.43
N ALA A 545 11.19 -15.69 -37.14
CA ALA A 545 11.95 -15.01 -36.07
C ALA A 545 13.42 -15.42 -36.06
N GLN A 546 13.73 -16.67 -36.44
CA GLN A 546 15.10 -17.20 -36.49
C GLN A 546 15.86 -16.81 -37.77
N ARG A 547 15.25 -16.05 -38.69
CA ARG A 547 15.93 -15.60 -39.91
C ARG A 547 16.89 -14.47 -39.59
N GLU A 548 17.99 -14.42 -40.34
CA GLU A 548 18.97 -13.35 -40.28
C GLU A 548 18.30 -11.99 -40.63
N CYS A 549 18.46 -11.01 -39.73
CA CYS A 549 17.84 -9.69 -39.87
C CYS A 549 18.58 -8.86 -40.93
N ARG A 550 17.91 -8.57 -42.05
CA ARG A 550 18.41 -7.74 -43.14
C ARG A 550 17.38 -6.70 -43.55
N THR A 551 17.85 -5.51 -43.89
CA THR A 551 17.06 -4.48 -44.57
C THR A 551 16.71 -4.90 -46.00
N ALA A 552 15.79 -4.18 -46.66
CA ALA A 552 15.38 -4.46 -48.03
C ALA A 552 16.52 -4.36 -49.07
N ASP A 553 17.57 -3.59 -48.76
CA ASP A 553 18.79 -3.48 -49.57
C ASP A 553 19.90 -4.49 -49.19
N GLY A 554 19.61 -5.39 -48.24
CA GLY A 554 20.50 -6.48 -47.85
C GLY A 554 21.46 -6.18 -46.69
N THR A 555 21.48 -4.95 -46.17
CA THR A 555 22.31 -4.57 -45.01
C THR A 555 21.95 -5.43 -43.79
N ARG A 556 22.95 -6.09 -43.22
CA ARG A 556 22.78 -6.90 -42.00
C ARG A 556 22.63 -6.00 -40.78
N ILE A 557 21.67 -6.32 -39.93
CA ILE A 557 21.50 -5.73 -38.60
C ILE A 557 21.52 -6.87 -37.58
N GLU A 558 22.20 -6.68 -36.46
CA GLU A 558 22.17 -7.61 -35.33
C GLU A 558 21.05 -7.18 -34.37
N VAL A 559 20.19 -8.12 -34.00
CA VAL A 559 19.09 -7.84 -33.07
C VAL A 559 19.32 -8.58 -31.76
N PHE A 560 19.72 -7.83 -30.73
CA PHE A 560 19.93 -8.36 -29.39
C PHE A 560 18.82 -7.97 -28.42
N ALA A 561 18.57 -8.84 -27.44
CA ALA A 561 17.61 -8.58 -26.37
C ALA A 561 18.27 -7.89 -25.16
N ASN A 562 17.50 -7.04 -24.47
CA ASN A 562 17.83 -6.56 -23.15
C ASN A 562 17.20 -7.49 -22.12
N LEU A 563 18.01 -8.03 -21.21
CA LEU A 563 17.60 -9.08 -20.28
C LEU A 563 17.80 -8.63 -18.82
N GLY A 564 16.98 -9.16 -17.93
CA GLY A 564 17.06 -9.03 -16.48
C GLY A 564 16.73 -10.33 -15.74
N SER A 565 16.45 -11.44 -16.44
CA SER A 565 16.23 -12.75 -15.83
C SER A 565 16.50 -13.92 -16.79
N LEU A 566 16.60 -15.13 -16.24
CA LEU A 566 16.69 -16.37 -17.01
C LEU A 566 15.45 -16.61 -17.90
N ALA A 567 14.25 -16.32 -17.40
CA ALA A 567 13.01 -16.49 -18.15
C ALA A 567 12.97 -15.58 -19.38
N GLU A 568 13.46 -14.35 -19.25
CA GLU A 568 13.60 -13.42 -20.36
C GLU A 568 14.64 -13.92 -21.39
N ALA A 569 15.76 -14.50 -20.94
CA ALA A 569 16.76 -15.07 -21.84
C ALA A 569 16.16 -16.19 -22.72
N GLN A 570 15.44 -17.12 -22.09
CA GLN A 570 14.75 -18.20 -22.81
C GLN A 570 13.70 -17.66 -23.79
N SER A 571 12.94 -16.62 -23.38
CA SER A 571 11.95 -15.97 -24.23
C SER A 571 12.60 -15.27 -25.43
N ALA A 572 13.70 -14.56 -25.21
CA ALA A 572 14.46 -13.87 -26.24
C ALA A 572 14.94 -14.84 -27.32
N VAL A 573 15.49 -15.99 -26.92
CA VAL A 573 15.93 -17.05 -27.84
C VAL A 573 14.77 -17.58 -28.68
N ARG A 574 13.61 -17.86 -28.06
CA ARG A 574 12.41 -18.29 -28.79
C ARG A 574 11.94 -17.25 -29.80
N ASN A 575 12.09 -15.97 -29.47
CA ASN A 575 11.72 -14.83 -30.32
C ASN A 575 12.82 -14.42 -31.31
N GLY A 576 13.88 -15.22 -31.48
CA GLY A 576 14.89 -15.01 -32.52
C GLY A 576 15.97 -13.98 -32.17
N ALA A 577 16.09 -13.58 -30.90
CA ALA A 577 17.19 -12.73 -30.48
C ALA A 577 18.54 -13.43 -30.77
N GLU A 578 19.45 -12.67 -31.34
CA GLU A 578 20.77 -13.16 -31.73
C GLU A 578 21.74 -13.26 -30.56
N GLY A 579 21.31 -12.78 -29.39
CA GLY A 579 22.10 -12.66 -28.17
C GLY A 579 21.50 -11.65 -27.21
N CYS A 580 22.25 -11.33 -26.17
CA CYS A 580 21.92 -10.33 -25.18
C CYS A 580 22.84 -9.12 -25.34
N GLY A 581 22.25 -7.97 -25.68
CA GLY A 581 22.98 -6.71 -25.87
C GLY A 581 23.18 -5.96 -24.56
N LEU A 582 22.36 -6.28 -23.56
CA LEU A 582 22.45 -5.73 -22.22
C LEU A 582 21.79 -6.70 -21.23
N LEU A 583 22.60 -7.36 -20.40
CA LEU A 583 22.13 -7.98 -19.17
C LEU A 583 22.25 -6.94 -18.06
N ARG A 584 21.09 -6.50 -17.57
CA ARG A 584 20.96 -5.70 -16.35
C ARG A 584 21.33 -6.59 -15.18
N THR A 585 22.29 -6.19 -14.34
CA THR A 585 22.76 -7.01 -13.21
C THR A 585 22.14 -6.61 -11.88
N GLU A 586 21.35 -5.53 -11.86
CA GLU A 586 20.70 -4.99 -10.67
C GLU A 586 19.75 -6.02 -10.04
N PHE A 587 19.09 -6.87 -10.84
CA PHE A 587 18.19 -7.92 -10.33
C PHE A 587 18.88 -8.88 -9.34
N LEU A 588 20.19 -9.06 -9.43
CA LEU A 588 20.94 -9.90 -8.49
C LEU A 588 21.10 -9.26 -7.11
N PHE A 589 20.83 -7.97 -7.01
CA PHE A 589 21.00 -7.14 -5.81
C PHE A 589 19.66 -6.56 -5.31
N LEU A 590 18.56 -6.74 -6.05
CA LEU A 590 17.19 -6.35 -5.68
C LEU A 590 16.53 -7.47 -4.87
N ASP A 591 15.67 -7.14 -3.91
CA ASP A 591 14.93 -8.09 -3.06
C ASP A 591 15.77 -9.07 -2.21
N ARG A 592 16.92 -8.60 -1.67
CA ARG A 592 17.84 -9.43 -0.87
C ARG A 592 18.44 -8.66 0.30
N GLN A 593 18.63 -9.35 1.43
CA GLN A 593 19.20 -8.79 2.66
C GLN A 593 20.74 -8.66 2.61
N SER A 594 21.40 -9.40 1.73
CA SER A 594 22.86 -9.34 1.58
C SER A 594 23.23 -9.34 0.10
N PRO A 595 24.32 -8.65 -0.29
CA PRO A 595 24.78 -8.69 -1.67
C PRO A 595 25.14 -10.13 -2.07
N PRO A 596 24.82 -10.55 -3.30
CA PRO A 596 25.10 -11.89 -3.78
C PRO A 596 26.62 -12.13 -3.77
N ASP A 597 27.01 -13.31 -3.28
CA ASP A 597 28.40 -13.73 -3.34
C ASP A 597 28.84 -14.01 -4.79
N GLU A 598 30.15 -14.14 -5.01
CA GLU A 598 30.72 -14.40 -6.34
C GLU A 598 30.19 -15.72 -6.93
N ALA A 599 30.05 -16.76 -6.10
CA ALA A 599 29.58 -18.05 -6.56
C ALA A 599 28.12 -18.00 -7.03
N GLU A 600 27.30 -17.19 -6.38
CA GLU A 600 25.92 -16.94 -6.76
C GLU A 600 25.80 -16.15 -8.05
N GLN A 601 26.55 -15.06 -8.17
CA GLN A 601 26.61 -14.29 -9.40
C GLN A 601 27.05 -15.17 -10.57
N ALA A 602 28.11 -15.98 -10.37
CA ALA A 602 28.59 -16.94 -11.37
C ALA A 602 27.50 -17.95 -11.77
N ARG A 603 26.78 -18.55 -10.82
CA ARG A 603 25.68 -19.48 -11.12
C ARG A 603 24.59 -18.83 -11.97
N GLN A 604 24.15 -17.64 -11.61
CA GLN A 604 23.07 -16.92 -12.30
C GLN A 604 23.50 -16.50 -13.72
N TYR A 605 24.70 -15.95 -13.87
CA TYR A 605 25.25 -15.62 -15.19
C TYR A 605 25.43 -16.85 -16.06
N GLN A 606 25.88 -17.96 -15.48
CA GLN A 606 26.04 -19.22 -16.20
C GLN A 606 24.70 -19.74 -16.72
N GLN A 607 23.65 -19.73 -15.91
CA GLN A 607 22.31 -20.14 -16.34
C GLN A 607 21.79 -19.31 -17.53
N ILE A 608 22.01 -17.99 -17.51
CA ILE A 608 21.63 -17.10 -18.61
C ILE A 608 22.47 -17.38 -19.85
N ALA A 609 23.78 -17.56 -19.70
CA ALA A 609 24.69 -17.90 -20.79
C ALA A 609 24.33 -19.25 -21.44
N ASP A 610 24.00 -20.26 -20.63
CA ASP A 610 23.55 -21.58 -21.08
C ASP A 610 22.24 -21.46 -21.87
N ALA A 611 21.28 -20.66 -21.37
CA ALA A 611 20.01 -20.41 -22.06
C ALA A 611 20.18 -19.71 -23.42
N LEU A 612 21.21 -18.87 -23.57
CA LEU A 612 21.53 -18.21 -24.83
C LEU A 612 22.16 -19.16 -25.87
N ALA A 613 22.61 -20.35 -25.45
CA ALA A 613 23.14 -21.41 -26.32
C ALA A 613 24.28 -20.95 -27.24
N GLY A 614 25.28 -20.28 -26.65
CA GLY A 614 26.48 -19.80 -27.37
C GLY A 614 26.32 -18.46 -28.09
N ARG A 615 25.15 -17.82 -28.00
CA ARG A 615 24.93 -16.46 -28.50
C ARG A 615 25.66 -15.42 -27.62
N PRO A 616 26.06 -14.24 -28.17
CA PRO A 616 26.72 -13.18 -27.42
C PRO A 616 25.93 -12.76 -26.17
N LEU A 617 26.65 -12.47 -25.09
CA LEU A 617 26.10 -11.98 -23.83
C LEU A 617 26.93 -10.78 -23.34
N THR A 618 26.33 -9.60 -23.40
CA THR A 618 26.92 -8.38 -22.86
C THR A 618 26.41 -8.13 -21.44
N ILE A 619 27.27 -8.36 -20.45
CA ILE A 619 26.94 -8.14 -19.03
C ILE A 619 27.34 -6.72 -18.65
N ARG A 620 26.37 -5.92 -18.18
CA ARG A 620 26.67 -4.62 -17.57
C ARG A 620 27.00 -4.83 -16.10
N THR A 621 28.17 -4.40 -15.66
CA THR A 621 28.49 -4.35 -14.22
C THR A 621 27.45 -3.53 -13.46
N LEU A 622 27.32 -3.74 -12.15
CA LEU A 622 26.31 -3.09 -11.32
C LEU A 622 26.21 -1.58 -11.59
N ASP A 623 25.07 -1.13 -12.11
CA ASP A 623 24.78 0.28 -12.41
C ASP A 623 23.69 0.77 -11.45
N ILE A 624 24.14 1.11 -10.23
CA ILE A 624 23.33 1.74 -9.20
C ILE A 624 23.74 3.22 -9.06
N GLY A 625 22.79 4.14 -9.19
CA GLY A 625 23.07 5.58 -9.11
C GLY A 625 23.62 6.02 -7.74
N ALA A 626 24.34 7.15 -7.69
CA ALA A 626 24.99 7.68 -6.48
C ALA A 626 24.04 7.92 -5.29
N ALA A 627 22.73 8.09 -5.54
CA ALA A 627 21.72 8.18 -4.49
C ALA A 627 21.40 6.81 -3.82
N ALA A 628 21.62 5.69 -4.51
CA ALA A 628 21.44 4.34 -3.98
C ALA A 628 22.67 3.83 -3.21
N ALA A 629 23.87 4.33 -3.53
CA ALA A 629 25.12 3.96 -2.86
C ALA A 629 25.26 4.55 -1.44
N ALA A 630 24.52 5.61 -1.10
CA ALA A 630 24.66 6.34 0.16
C ALA A 630 24.13 5.58 1.40
N GLY A 631 23.40 4.47 1.22
CA GLY A 631 22.79 3.72 2.33
C GLY A 631 23.41 2.35 2.65
N ARG A 632 24.40 1.86 1.87
CA ARG A 632 24.80 0.43 1.90
C ARG A 632 26.30 0.16 2.06
N GLN A 633 27.05 1.00 2.78
CA GLN A 633 28.42 0.65 3.19
C GLN A 633 28.58 0.64 4.71
N PRO A 634 28.62 -0.54 5.37
CA PRO A 634 29.25 -0.67 6.67
C PRO A 634 30.77 -0.81 6.48
N GLY A 635 31.51 0.25 6.82
CA GLY A 635 32.92 0.12 7.20
C GLY A 635 33.97 0.08 6.10
N ALA A 636 34.16 1.17 5.34
CA ALA A 636 35.44 1.48 4.72
C ALA A 636 36.05 2.71 5.43
N ARG A 637 36.75 2.45 6.54
CA ARG A 637 37.58 3.46 7.21
C ARG A 637 38.70 3.92 6.27
N THR A 638 38.69 5.22 5.99
CA THR A 638 39.82 6.09 5.66
C THR A 638 41.21 5.42 5.62
N ALA A 639 41.73 5.24 4.40
CA ALA A 639 43.16 5.22 4.13
C ALA A 639 43.46 6.25 3.02
N ARG A 640 43.51 7.53 3.40
CA ARG A 640 44.27 8.53 2.62
C ARG A 640 45.74 8.12 2.70
N ARG A 641 46.29 7.58 1.62
CA ARG A 641 47.73 7.73 1.32
C ARG A 641 47.85 8.58 0.08
N ALA A 642 48.39 9.77 0.28
CA ALA A 642 48.88 10.64 -0.76
C ALA A 642 50.03 9.94 -1.50
N HIS A 643 49.95 9.86 -2.83
CA HIS A 643 51.15 9.88 -3.67
C HIS A 643 50.88 10.74 -4.90
N GLN A 644 51.79 11.70 -5.07
CA GLN A 644 51.88 12.68 -6.16
C GLN A 644 52.05 12.02 -7.54
N PRO A 645 51.75 12.77 -8.62
CA PRO A 645 51.85 12.30 -9.99
C PRO A 645 53.31 12.27 -10.44
N VAL A 646 53.68 11.26 -11.23
CA VAL A 646 54.92 11.29 -12.02
C VAL A 646 54.51 11.32 -13.48
N GLU A 647 54.82 12.44 -14.11
CA GLU A 647 54.73 12.69 -15.55
C GLU A 647 55.66 11.77 -16.36
N SER A 648 55.30 11.61 -17.62
CA SER A 648 56.05 10.91 -18.67
C SER A 648 57.50 11.37 -18.85
N ALA A 649 58.41 10.45 -19.18
CA ALA A 649 59.54 10.76 -20.05
C ALA A 649 60.05 9.51 -20.76
N ALA A 650 60.26 9.64 -22.07
CA ALA A 650 60.86 8.69 -22.98
C ALA A 650 62.32 8.34 -22.61
N ALA A 651 62.76 7.14 -22.97
CA ALA A 651 64.18 6.89 -23.27
C ALA A 651 64.37 5.69 -24.21
N ALA A 652 65.20 5.95 -25.22
CA ALA A 652 65.81 5.10 -26.24
C ALA A 652 66.26 3.69 -25.79
N GLY A 653 66.29 2.77 -26.76
CA GLY A 653 66.77 1.39 -26.62
C GLY A 653 68.30 1.24 -26.47
N PRO A 654 68.81 0.01 -26.65
CA PRO A 654 69.78 -0.17 -27.74
C PRO A 654 69.63 -1.48 -28.53
N ALA A 655 70.19 -1.44 -29.73
CA ALA A 655 70.25 -2.50 -30.74
C ALA A 655 71.38 -3.52 -30.52
N ALA A 656 71.16 -4.77 -30.97
CA ALA A 656 72.11 -5.77 -31.50
C ALA A 656 71.34 -7.12 -31.60
N ARG A 657 71.39 -7.97 -32.63
CA ARG A 657 72.27 -8.18 -33.78
C ARG A 657 71.56 -9.03 -34.85
N ARG A 658 72.11 -8.97 -36.06
CA ARG A 658 71.70 -9.50 -37.37
C ARG A 658 71.78 -11.03 -37.54
N ALA A 659 70.91 -11.56 -38.40
CA ALA A 659 71.18 -12.40 -39.60
C ALA A 659 69.82 -12.63 -40.29
N GLY A 660 69.56 -12.50 -41.60
CA GLY A 660 70.39 -12.56 -42.80
C GLY A 660 69.69 -13.51 -43.78
N GLY A 661 69.07 -13.01 -44.86
CA GLY A 661 68.48 -13.84 -45.91
C GLY A 661 67.44 -13.10 -46.77
N SER A 662 67.82 -12.78 -48.01
CA SER A 662 67.03 -12.09 -49.04
C SER A 662 66.72 -13.09 -50.20
N PRO A 663 66.16 -12.69 -51.37
CA PRO A 663 64.77 -12.97 -51.78
C PRO A 663 64.63 -13.70 -53.15
N ALA A 664 63.41 -14.15 -53.50
CA ALA A 664 62.92 -14.46 -54.86
C ALA A 664 61.41 -14.80 -54.74
N GLY A 665 60.46 -14.53 -55.62
CA GLY A 665 60.42 -14.11 -57.02
C GLY A 665 59.17 -14.76 -57.67
N ALA A 666 58.57 -14.10 -58.69
CA ALA A 666 57.49 -14.54 -59.61
C ALA A 666 56.04 -14.38 -59.07
N VAL A 667 55.10 -13.63 -59.67
CA VAL A 667 54.65 -13.42 -61.08
C VAL A 667 54.15 -14.69 -61.77
N SER A 668 52.82 -14.76 -61.99
CA SER A 668 52.23 -15.28 -63.24
C SER A 668 50.74 -14.94 -63.34
N ASP A 669 50.43 -14.20 -64.41
CA ASP A 669 49.15 -14.06 -65.10
C ASP A 669 48.63 -15.39 -65.68
N SER A 670 47.30 -15.50 -65.84
CA SER A 670 46.59 -16.01 -67.03
C SER A 670 45.08 -15.74 -66.85
N ALA A 671 44.45 -14.81 -67.58
CA ALA A 671 43.87 -14.95 -68.94
C ALA A 671 42.83 -16.10 -69.01
N ALA A 672 41.52 -15.88 -69.17
CA ALA A 672 40.74 -15.30 -70.29
C ALA A 672 40.04 -16.41 -71.10
N ASP A 673 38.71 -16.28 -71.23
CA ASP A 673 37.81 -16.65 -72.37
C ASP A 673 36.38 -16.78 -71.80
N ASP A 674 35.39 -15.93 -72.10
CA ASP A 674 34.80 -15.41 -73.35
C ASP A 674 33.68 -16.31 -73.92
N HIS A 675 32.64 -15.62 -74.41
CA HIS A 675 31.42 -16.03 -75.12
C HIS A 675 30.23 -16.50 -74.26
N GLY A 676 28.99 -16.04 -74.46
CA GLY A 676 28.47 -15.24 -75.56
C GLY A 676 27.00 -14.84 -75.34
N ARG A 677 26.59 -13.91 -76.21
CA ARG A 677 25.37 -13.11 -76.22
C ARG A 677 24.08 -13.90 -76.46
N GLY A 678 22.97 -13.36 -75.95
CA GLY A 678 21.61 -13.58 -76.45
C GLY A 678 20.72 -12.41 -76.03
N ARG A 679 20.50 -11.47 -76.96
CA ARG A 679 19.55 -10.35 -76.86
C ARG A 679 18.15 -10.80 -77.30
N ASP A 680 17.20 -9.89 -77.06
CA ASP A 680 15.90 -9.71 -77.72
C ASP A 680 14.74 -10.51 -77.10
N THR A 681 13.55 -9.97 -76.79
CA THR A 681 12.94 -8.67 -77.12
C THR A 681 11.60 -8.54 -76.39
N CYS A 682 11.20 -7.27 -76.15
CA CYS A 682 9.84 -6.69 -76.22
C CYS A 682 8.73 -7.11 -75.24
N GLY A 683 7.98 -6.11 -74.77
CA GLY A 683 6.59 -6.29 -74.34
C GLY A 683 6.09 -5.31 -73.28
N ALA A 684 6.00 -4.03 -73.60
CA ALA A 684 5.26 -3.03 -72.82
C ALA A 684 3.74 -3.32 -72.81
N CYS A 685 3.06 -2.85 -71.74
CA CYS A 685 1.70 -2.26 -71.67
C CYS A 685 1.10 -2.55 -70.27
N HIS A 686 1.03 -1.56 -69.36
CA HIS A 686 0.00 -0.51 -69.22
C HIS A 686 -1.13 -0.89 -68.25
N VAL A 687 -1.18 -0.12 -67.16
CA VAL A 687 -2.34 0.51 -66.49
C VAL A 687 -3.60 -0.32 -66.27
N GLY A 688 -3.91 -0.52 -64.99
CA GLY A 688 -5.20 -0.91 -64.42
C GLY A 688 -5.12 -0.84 -62.90
#